data_AF-A0A7K6IB46-F1
#
_entry.id   AF-A0A7K6IB46-F1
#
_cell.length_a   1.000
_cell.length_b   1.000
_cell.length_c   1.000
_cell.angle_alpha   90.00
_cell.angle_beta   90.00
_cell.angle_gamma   90.00
#
_symmetry.space_group_name_H-M   'P 1'
#
loop_
_entity.id
_entity.type
_entity.pdbx_description
1 polymer ?
#
loop_
_entity_poly.entity_id
_entity_poly.type
_entity_poly.pdbx_seq_one_letter_code
_entity_poly.pdbx_strand_id
1 'polypeptide(L)'
;SQESHDHVLLDIPVTREQMNYYRAAAETAQSELAALSVKYDCAQSELLKLRSSMISKEASFQELKAEAESYKENNARQMSRLLSLQTRIQEMEEELCVLATSKNQAELTAQVADKENWELKEKLNEKNAKLNKYLNECEENMTQASKISKKYEELLTQLSGFLDIDIREKEKPQEHLTSKVSEICKENLTLKDQVAALQEAVNVHEMESKANRETIMRLVSEVNKEQKKAAGYYQDMEKLSKDLDSALTKRQNLEMEIRNLQEKLTVNQKALDTSKQELHNLKKCSRELDGSLKSSREEARTAQSSLEAFKEEIATLLSRGSAIVKPSEEAILERIQEIHCKEESKEIMVSQLETQLAKLTEALGNQTRLYHEALERSRKAEKCSENFHDQLKHLEEELLTVDLMQDGLKLEKQKYLKFLEQLNEKMKLDSLAEEVGFDMTMDAILARVEQLVKLEGDAVVENKTMAYSLRRKLKVQKEKLESKELHMNLLRQKITQLEEEKQVRAALAVERDEANLAVRKLHKMTERLQKQLDLARETNTDLKAKLSETSELKIKTLEQDRTIEELNESQGKLERMKEKAEKQLRSAKSELVLKERKATEDKEKTKNMLEAVTSEMKVLKTTLAELARRERQLADFREVVSRMLGLDIASLALPDYEIITRLNGLIHSHQHHFFPCVCLKDVATTPEEQ
;
A
#
# COMPACT_ATOMS: atom_id res chain seq x y z
N SER A 1 -103.97 62.95 -208.45
CA SER A 1 -105.22 63.10 -209.22
C SER A 1 -105.42 64.59 -209.48
N GLN A 2 -105.51 65.13 -210.71
CA GLN A 2 -106.45 64.80 -211.83
C GLN A 2 -107.89 65.29 -211.50
N GLU A 3 -108.75 65.82 -212.39
CA GLU A 3 -108.79 66.25 -213.84
C GLU A 3 -110.07 67.15 -214.00
N SER A 4 -110.45 67.88 -215.07
CA SER A 4 -110.06 68.13 -216.49
C SER A 4 -110.06 69.68 -216.75
N HIS A 5 -110.12 70.40 -217.90
CA HIS A 5 -110.47 70.27 -219.35
C HIS A 5 -112.00 70.19 -219.66
N ASP A 6 -112.60 70.83 -220.70
CA ASP A 6 -112.06 71.50 -221.92
C ASP A 6 -113.03 72.57 -222.57
N HIS A 7 -112.72 73.05 -223.79
CA HIS A 7 -113.38 74.08 -224.66
C HIS A 7 -114.76 73.65 -225.29
N VAL A 8 -115.48 74.32 -226.25
CA VAL A 8 -115.18 75.19 -227.45
C VAL A 8 -116.52 75.81 -228.00
N LEU A 9 -116.70 76.80 -228.92
CA LEU A 9 -115.88 77.68 -229.80
C LEU A 9 -116.24 79.20 -229.60
N LEU A 10 -116.91 80.05 -230.42
CA LEU A 10 -117.49 80.02 -231.80
C LEU A 10 -117.64 81.44 -232.46
N ASP A 11 -116.94 81.66 -233.59
CA ASP A 11 -117.11 82.63 -234.72
C ASP A 11 -117.09 84.19 -234.55
N ILE A 12 -116.92 84.88 -235.70
CA ILE A 12 -116.88 86.34 -236.04
C ILE A 12 -115.67 87.20 -235.50
N PRO A 13 -115.32 88.39 -236.06
CA PRO A 13 -113.94 88.58 -236.55
C PRO A 13 -113.19 89.90 -236.19
N VAL A 14 -111.90 89.96 -236.56
CA VAL A 14 -110.97 91.15 -236.62
C VAL A 14 -110.86 91.99 -235.32
N THR A 15 -109.78 91.87 -234.56
CA THR A 15 -108.56 92.71 -234.72
C THR A 15 -107.38 92.14 -233.91
N ARG A 16 -106.14 92.53 -234.23
CA ARG A 16 -104.93 91.77 -233.86
C ARG A 16 -104.34 92.05 -232.47
N GLU A 17 -104.67 93.16 -231.83
CA GLU A 17 -103.82 93.74 -230.76
C GLU A 17 -104.17 93.25 -229.35
N GLN A 18 -105.45 93.14 -228.99
CA GLN A 18 -105.88 92.87 -227.61
C GLN A 18 -105.42 91.50 -227.07
N MET A 19 -105.35 90.46 -227.90
CA MET A 19 -105.07 89.10 -227.44
C MET A 19 -103.66 88.92 -226.85
N ASN A 20 -102.69 89.73 -227.28
CA ASN A 20 -101.32 89.65 -226.76
C ASN A 20 -101.20 90.14 -225.31
N TYR A 21 -102.00 91.14 -224.91
CA TYR A 21 -101.93 91.74 -223.58
C TYR A 21 -102.37 90.76 -222.48
N TYR A 22 -103.46 90.02 -222.71
CA TYR A 22 -103.98 89.06 -221.75
C TYR A 22 -103.07 87.85 -221.52
N ARG A 23 -102.28 87.41 -222.52
CA ARG A 23 -101.34 86.31 -222.35
C ARG A 23 -100.20 86.67 -221.40
N ALA A 24 -99.57 87.83 -221.59
CA ALA A 24 -98.46 88.28 -220.76
C ALA A 24 -98.85 88.44 -219.28
N ALA A 25 -100.06 88.93 -219.00
CA ALA A 25 -100.58 89.06 -217.65
C ALA A 25 -100.73 87.70 -216.93
N ALA A 26 -101.18 86.66 -217.63
CA ALA A 26 -101.34 85.32 -217.06
C ALA A 26 -100.00 84.63 -216.76
N GLU A 27 -99.01 84.77 -217.66
CA GLU A 27 -97.66 84.21 -217.48
C GLU A 27 -96.94 84.87 -216.28
N THR A 28 -97.09 86.18 -216.09
CA THR A 28 -96.56 86.89 -214.92
C THR A 28 -97.16 86.37 -213.62
N ALA A 29 -98.50 86.24 -213.58
CA ALA A 29 -99.21 85.75 -212.39
C ALA A 29 -98.84 84.31 -211.99
N GLN A 30 -98.60 83.42 -212.96
CA GLN A 30 -98.09 82.07 -212.67
C GLN A 30 -96.67 82.09 -212.09
N SER A 31 -95.79 82.97 -212.59
CA SER A 31 -94.43 83.11 -212.06
C SER A 31 -94.43 83.62 -210.61
N GLU A 32 -95.28 84.59 -210.27
CA GLU A 32 -95.40 85.12 -208.90
C GLU A 32 -95.99 84.08 -207.93
N LEU A 33 -96.98 83.30 -208.37
CA LEU A 33 -97.57 82.22 -207.55
C LEU A 33 -96.53 81.15 -207.19
N ALA A 34 -95.72 80.71 -208.16
CA ALA A 34 -94.65 79.75 -207.93
C ALA A 34 -93.59 80.27 -206.94
N ALA A 35 -93.20 81.55 -207.06
CA ALA A 35 -92.26 82.18 -206.15
C ALA A 35 -92.79 82.31 -204.70
N LEU A 36 -94.12 82.44 -204.53
CA LEU A 36 -94.77 82.43 -203.22
C LEU A 36 -94.81 81.04 -202.59
N SER A 37 -95.11 79.98 -203.36
CA SER A 37 -95.09 78.60 -202.86
C SER A 37 -93.70 78.20 -202.33
N VAL A 38 -92.63 78.48 -203.06
CA VAL A 38 -91.25 78.18 -202.61
C VAL A 38 -90.89 78.92 -201.31
N LYS A 39 -91.38 80.15 -201.12
CA LYS A 39 -91.19 80.88 -199.85
C LYS A 39 -91.97 80.28 -198.69
N TYR A 40 -93.19 79.78 -198.94
CA TYR A 40 -94.01 79.09 -197.94
C TYR A 40 -93.31 77.81 -197.44
N ASP A 41 -92.85 76.96 -198.37
CA ASP A 41 -92.20 75.68 -198.05
C ASP A 41 -90.90 75.89 -197.25
N CYS A 42 -90.09 76.90 -197.61
CA CYS A 42 -88.91 77.30 -196.84
C CYS A 42 -89.26 77.69 -195.40
N ALA A 43 -90.26 78.57 -195.20
CA ALA A 43 -90.67 79.01 -193.88
C ALA A 43 -91.26 77.87 -193.02
N GLN A 44 -91.97 76.93 -193.64
CA GLN A 44 -92.50 75.74 -192.97
C GLN A 44 -91.38 74.79 -192.51
N SER A 45 -90.31 74.66 -193.30
CA SER A 45 -89.12 73.86 -192.97
C SER A 45 -88.32 74.45 -191.79
N GLU A 46 -88.18 75.78 -191.73
CA GLU A 46 -87.53 76.46 -190.59
C GLU A 46 -88.33 76.31 -189.28
N LEU A 47 -89.66 76.43 -189.35
CA LEU A 47 -90.55 76.19 -188.20
C LEU A 47 -90.41 74.77 -187.63
N LEU A 48 -90.28 73.76 -188.49
CA LEU A 48 -90.04 72.37 -188.07
C LEU A 48 -88.68 72.21 -187.37
N LYS A 49 -87.60 72.81 -187.92
CA LYS A 49 -86.27 72.81 -187.29
C LYS A 49 -86.28 73.47 -185.90
N LEU A 50 -86.92 74.62 -185.76
CA LEU A 50 -87.05 75.31 -184.47
C LEU A 50 -87.81 74.47 -183.44
N ARG A 51 -88.88 73.78 -183.86
CA ARG A 51 -89.64 72.86 -183.00
C ARG A 51 -88.78 71.68 -182.51
N SER A 52 -87.99 71.05 -183.39
CA SER A 52 -87.09 69.96 -182.98
C SER A 52 -85.99 70.43 -182.03
N SER A 53 -85.45 71.65 -182.25
CA SER A 53 -84.46 72.26 -181.37
C SER A 53 -85.02 72.50 -179.97
N MET A 54 -86.23 73.05 -179.86
CA MET A 54 -86.92 73.29 -178.59
C MET A 54 -87.13 71.99 -177.78
N ILE A 55 -87.55 70.91 -178.45
CA ILE A 55 -87.78 69.61 -177.81
C ILE A 55 -86.47 69.01 -177.27
N SER A 56 -85.36 69.13 -178.01
CA SER A 56 -84.04 68.66 -177.54
C SER A 56 -83.53 69.44 -176.33
N LYS A 57 -83.86 70.74 -176.24
CA LYS A 57 -83.49 71.57 -175.09
C LYS A 57 -84.30 71.23 -173.84
N GLU A 58 -85.61 71.00 -173.98
CA GLU A 58 -86.46 70.57 -172.87
C GLU A 58 -85.98 69.24 -172.27
N ALA A 59 -85.63 68.26 -173.11
CA ALA A 59 -85.07 66.98 -172.66
C ALA A 59 -83.82 67.16 -171.78
N SER A 60 -82.84 67.97 -172.25
CA SER A 60 -81.60 68.24 -171.49
C SER A 60 -81.82 68.97 -170.16
N PHE A 61 -82.93 69.71 -170.01
CA PHE A 61 -83.29 70.38 -168.76
C PHE A 61 -83.88 69.40 -167.74
N GLN A 62 -84.68 68.43 -168.18
CA GLN A 62 -85.24 67.39 -167.30
C GLN A 62 -84.14 66.46 -166.75
N GLU A 63 -83.12 66.14 -167.54
CA GLU A 63 -81.97 65.35 -167.10
C GLU A 63 -81.16 66.05 -165.98
N LEU A 64 -80.78 67.32 -166.20
CA LEU A 64 -80.09 68.13 -165.18
C LEU A 64 -80.91 68.30 -163.88
N LYS A 65 -82.23 68.37 -164.00
CA LYS A 65 -83.12 68.42 -162.82
C LYS A 65 -83.08 67.11 -162.03
N ALA A 66 -83.13 65.96 -162.69
CA ALA A 66 -83.06 64.66 -162.03
C ALA A 66 -81.69 64.43 -161.34
N GLU A 67 -80.60 64.88 -161.96
CA GLU A 67 -79.26 64.84 -161.35
C GLU A 67 -79.19 65.70 -160.08
N ALA A 68 -79.74 66.93 -160.12
CA ALA A 68 -79.78 67.82 -158.94
C ALA A 68 -80.63 67.26 -157.78
N GLU A 69 -81.72 66.53 -158.07
CA GLU A 69 -82.50 65.83 -157.05
C GLU A 69 -81.73 64.63 -156.46
N SER A 70 -80.99 63.88 -157.29
CA SER A 70 -80.10 62.79 -156.83
C SER A 70 -79.00 63.28 -155.88
N TYR A 71 -78.35 64.41 -156.19
CA TYR A 71 -77.35 65.02 -155.30
C TYR A 71 -77.93 65.44 -153.95
N LYS A 72 -79.17 65.98 -153.91
CA LYS A 72 -79.87 66.30 -152.66
C LYS A 72 -80.13 65.05 -151.81
N GLU A 73 -80.63 63.98 -152.42
CA GLU A 73 -80.91 62.75 -151.70
C GLU A 73 -79.62 62.14 -151.12
N ASN A 74 -78.54 62.10 -151.90
CA ASN A 74 -77.28 61.53 -151.48
C ASN A 74 -76.64 62.31 -150.30
N ASN A 75 -76.74 63.65 -150.31
CA ASN A 75 -76.33 64.50 -149.19
C ASN A 75 -77.17 64.23 -147.92
N ALA A 76 -78.50 64.05 -148.05
CA ALA A 76 -79.36 63.71 -146.92
C ALA A 76 -78.98 62.35 -146.30
N ARG A 77 -78.66 61.33 -147.11
CA ARG A 77 -78.15 60.03 -146.63
C ARG A 77 -76.81 60.16 -145.90
N GLN A 78 -75.91 61.02 -146.37
CA GLN A 78 -74.62 61.29 -145.70
C GLN A 78 -74.82 61.98 -144.35
N MET A 79 -75.69 62.98 -144.28
CA MET A 79 -76.02 63.68 -143.03
C MET A 79 -76.64 62.74 -141.98
N SER A 80 -77.54 61.85 -142.40
CA SER A 80 -78.13 60.83 -141.52
C SER A 80 -77.10 59.84 -140.96
N ARG A 81 -76.11 59.43 -141.77
CA ARG A 81 -74.99 58.59 -141.28
C ARG A 81 -74.10 59.33 -140.29
N LEU A 82 -73.82 60.62 -140.51
CA LEU A 82 -73.03 61.44 -139.58
C LEU A 82 -73.69 61.54 -138.20
N LEU A 83 -74.99 61.83 -138.16
CA LEU A 83 -75.78 61.85 -136.92
C LEU A 83 -75.74 60.49 -136.19
N SER A 84 -75.96 59.38 -136.91
CA SER A 84 -75.91 58.04 -136.31
C SER A 84 -74.53 57.70 -135.72
N LEU A 85 -73.43 58.13 -136.34
CA LEU A 85 -72.08 57.95 -135.82
C LEU A 85 -71.82 58.84 -134.60
N GLN A 86 -72.33 60.07 -134.58
CA GLN A 86 -72.23 60.96 -133.41
C GLN A 86 -72.97 60.39 -132.19
N THR A 87 -74.20 59.89 -132.37
CA THR A 87 -74.93 59.20 -131.30
C THR A 87 -74.16 57.99 -130.77
N ARG A 88 -73.59 57.16 -131.66
CA ARG A 88 -72.85 55.97 -131.21
C ARG A 88 -71.53 56.29 -130.50
N ILE A 89 -70.89 57.43 -130.80
CA ILE A 89 -69.73 57.91 -130.03
C ILE A 89 -70.17 58.30 -128.62
N GLN A 90 -71.23 59.10 -128.48
CA GLN A 90 -71.74 59.52 -127.18
C GLN A 90 -72.18 58.32 -126.31
N GLU A 91 -72.85 57.32 -126.90
CA GLU A 91 -73.17 56.06 -126.21
C GLU A 91 -71.93 55.39 -125.61
N MET A 92 -70.81 55.32 -126.35
CA MET A 92 -69.58 54.70 -125.83
C MET A 92 -68.84 55.57 -124.81
N GLU A 93 -68.94 56.90 -124.88
CA GLU A 93 -68.42 57.81 -123.86
C GLU A 93 -69.17 57.65 -122.53
N GLU A 94 -70.50 57.48 -122.60
CA GLU A 94 -71.34 57.16 -121.44
C GLU A 94 -71.05 55.76 -120.87
N GLU A 95 -70.94 54.72 -121.72
CA GLU A 95 -70.51 53.36 -121.33
C GLU A 95 -69.15 53.38 -120.60
N LEU A 96 -68.15 54.12 -121.10
CA LEU A 96 -66.82 54.25 -120.48
C LEU A 96 -66.86 54.97 -119.12
N CYS A 97 -67.72 55.97 -118.95
CA CYS A 97 -67.89 56.68 -117.68
C CYS A 97 -68.49 55.77 -116.59
N VAL A 98 -69.48 54.95 -116.96
CA VAL A 98 -70.05 53.90 -116.07
C VAL A 98 -69.01 52.84 -115.74
N LEU A 99 -68.18 52.42 -116.71
CA LEU A 99 -67.12 51.44 -116.47
C LEU A 99 -66.05 51.97 -115.49
N ALA A 100 -65.63 53.23 -115.66
CA ALA A 100 -64.63 53.87 -114.79
C ALA A 100 -65.12 54.05 -113.34
N THR A 101 -66.37 54.47 -113.16
CA THR A 101 -66.98 54.59 -111.82
C THR A 101 -67.15 53.23 -111.14
N SER A 102 -67.60 52.20 -111.88
CA SER A 102 -67.67 50.82 -111.40
C SER A 102 -66.30 50.28 -110.96
N LYS A 103 -65.25 50.49 -111.78
CA LYS A 103 -63.87 50.10 -111.45
C LYS A 103 -63.39 50.72 -110.14
N ASN A 104 -63.55 52.03 -109.97
CA ASN A 104 -63.10 52.73 -108.78
C ASN A 104 -63.78 52.22 -107.50
N GLN A 105 -65.07 51.86 -107.59
CA GLN A 105 -65.81 51.28 -106.46
C GLN A 105 -65.37 49.85 -106.13
N ALA A 106 -64.97 49.05 -107.13
CA ALA A 106 -64.37 47.73 -106.90
C ALA A 106 -62.99 47.84 -106.23
N GLU A 107 -62.13 48.77 -106.67
CA GLU A 107 -60.81 49.02 -106.07
C GLU A 107 -60.91 49.49 -104.61
N LEU A 108 -61.85 50.39 -104.29
CA LEU A 108 -62.17 50.78 -102.91
C LEU A 108 -62.63 49.58 -102.05
N THR A 109 -63.48 48.71 -102.60
CA THR A 109 -63.98 47.52 -101.89
C THR A 109 -62.85 46.55 -101.57
N ALA A 110 -61.91 46.35 -102.50
CA ALA A 110 -60.73 45.51 -102.28
C ALA A 110 -59.81 46.06 -101.17
N GLN A 111 -59.54 47.37 -101.17
CA GLN A 111 -58.71 48.00 -100.13
C GLN A 111 -59.28 47.87 -98.71
N VAL A 112 -60.62 47.91 -98.56
CA VAL A 112 -61.27 47.64 -97.27
C VAL A 112 -61.06 46.18 -96.84
N ALA A 113 -61.29 45.22 -97.73
CA ALA A 113 -61.13 43.80 -97.43
C ALA A 113 -59.67 43.41 -97.11
N ASP A 114 -58.68 43.99 -97.79
CA ASP A 114 -57.26 43.77 -97.50
C ASP A 114 -56.87 44.31 -96.10
N LYS A 115 -57.41 45.47 -95.72
CA LYS A 115 -57.19 46.04 -94.38
C LYS A 115 -57.81 45.15 -93.29
N GLU A 116 -59.04 44.68 -93.48
CA GLU A 116 -59.70 43.76 -92.55
C GLU A 116 -58.92 42.44 -92.40
N ASN A 117 -58.41 41.88 -93.50
CA ASN A 117 -57.53 40.71 -93.50
C ASN A 117 -56.24 40.95 -92.68
N TRP A 118 -55.61 42.10 -92.85
CA TRP A 118 -54.40 42.47 -92.10
C TRP A 118 -54.69 42.57 -90.59
N GLU A 119 -55.78 43.24 -90.21
CA GLU A 119 -56.19 43.34 -88.81
C GLU A 119 -56.54 41.99 -88.17
N LEU A 120 -57.17 41.08 -88.92
CA LEU A 120 -57.45 39.71 -88.46
C LEU A 120 -56.17 38.90 -88.28
N LYS A 121 -55.18 39.09 -89.17
CA LYS A 121 -53.89 38.40 -89.09
C LYS A 121 -53.08 38.82 -87.87
N GLU A 122 -53.08 40.10 -87.51
CA GLU A 122 -52.47 40.58 -86.27
C GLU A 122 -53.19 40.06 -85.02
N LYS A 123 -54.53 40.08 -85.01
CA LYS A 123 -55.33 39.49 -83.91
C LYS A 123 -55.05 37.98 -83.75
N LEU A 124 -54.80 37.26 -84.84
CA LEU A 124 -54.38 35.85 -84.81
C LEU A 124 -52.97 35.68 -84.23
N ASN A 125 -52.00 36.48 -84.67
CA ASN A 125 -50.62 36.48 -84.14
C ASN A 125 -50.60 36.73 -82.63
N GLU A 126 -51.34 37.73 -82.15
CA GLU A 126 -51.45 38.08 -80.73
C GLU A 126 -52.02 36.93 -79.88
N LYS A 127 -53.06 36.26 -80.39
CA LYS A 127 -53.67 35.09 -79.72
C LYS A 127 -52.73 33.89 -79.68
N ASN A 128 -51.98 33.65 -80.76
CA ASN A 128 -51.04 32.54 -80.84
C ASN A 128 -49.83 32.74 -79.89
N ALA A 129 -49.31 33.98 -79.80
CA ALA A 129 -48.29 34.34 -78.82
C ALA A 129 -48.75 34.14 -77.37
N LYS A 130 -50.02 34.48 -77.06
CA LYS A 130 -50.63 34.25 -75.75
C LYS A 130 -50.79 32.74 -75.44
N LEU A 131 -51.18 31.94 -76.42
CA LEU A 131 -51.30 30.47 -76.26
C LEU A 131 -49.95 29.83 -75.93
N ASN A 132 -48.89 30.16 -76.69
CA ASN A 132 -47.55 29.63 -76.45
C ASN A 132 -47.01 30.00 -75.06
N LYS A 133 -47.31 31.20 -74.56
CA LYS A 133 -46.93 31.62 -73.20
C LYS A 133 -47.55 30.73 -72.12
N TYR A 134 -48.85 30.45 -72.21
CA TYR A 134 -49.53 29.55 -71.26
C TYR A 134 -49.04 28.10 -71.35
N LEU A 135 -48.63 27.65 -72.55
CA LEU A 135 -48.10 26.29 -72.75
C LEU A 135 -46.75 26.13 -72.06
N ASN A 136 -45.82 27.08 -72.27
CA ASN A 136 -44.53 27.10 -71.56
C ASN A 136 -44.71 27.19 -70.02
N GLU A 137 -45.61 28.05 -69.54
CA GLU A 137 -45.94 28.15 -68.11
C GLU A 137 -46.46 26.82 -67.54
N CYS A 138 -47.23 26.05 -68.32
CA CYS A 138 -47.72 24.74 -67.92
C CYS A 138 -46.57 23.70 -67.84
N GLU A 139 -45.68 23.67 -68.83
CA GLU A 139 -44.52 22.78 -68.83
C GLU A 139 -43.56 23.07 -67.66
N GLU A 140 -43.22 24.35 -67.42
CA GLU A 140 -42.37 24.75 -66.30
C GLU A 140 -42.92 24.25 -64.95
N ASN A 141 -44.21 24.49 -64.70
CA ASN A 141 -44.93 24.01 -63.50
C ASN A 141 -44.89 22.48 -63.38
N MET A 142 -45.09 21.74 -64.47
CA MET A 142 -45.00 20.27 -64.47
C MET A 142 -43.57 19.76 -64.17
N THR A 143 -42.52 20.44 -64.68
CA THR A 143 -41.15 20.09 -64.27
C THR A 143 -40.89 20.43 -62.80
N GLN A 144 -41.47 21.52 -62.27
CA GLN A 144 -41.31 21.89 -60.87
C GLN A 144 -42.01 20.89 -59.94
N ALA A 145 -43.24 20.47 -60.27
CA ALA A 145 -43.96 19.44 -59.54
C ALA A 145 -43.19 18.11 -59.49
N SER A 146 -42.64 17.65 -60.61
CA SER A 146 -41.85 16.40 -60.64
C SER A 146 -40.53 16.51 -59.86
N LYS A 147 -39.86 17.69 -59.86
CA LYS A 147 -38.68 17.97 -59.03
C LYS A 147 -39.01 17.96 -57.52
N ILE A 148 -40.20 18.42 -57.12
CA ILE A 148 -40.66 18.39 -55.73
C ILE A 148 -41.01 16.95 -55.32
N SER A 149 -41.73 16.20 -56.17
CA SER A 149 -42.09 14.81 -55.89
C SER A 149 -40.87 13.93 -55.66
N LYS A 150 -39.84 14.02 -56.51
CA LYS A 150 -38.59 13.25 -56.35
C LYS A 150 -37.87 13.56 -55.04
N LYS A 151 -37.75 14.85 -54.67
CA LYS A 151 -37.14 15.25 -53.40
C LYS A 151 -37.89 14.73 -52.17
N TYR A 152 -39.22 14.61 -52.26
CA TYR A 152 -40.04 14.04 -51.19
C TYR A 152 -39.84 12.52 -51.05
N GLU A 153 -39.75 11.81 -52.18
CA GLU A 153 -39.46 10.37 -52.25
C GLU A 153 -38.02 10.05 -51.78
N GLU A 154 -37.04 10.86 -52.18
CA GLU A 154 -35.66 10.82 -51.68
C GLU A 154 -35.59 11.02 -50.16
N LEU A 155 -36.34 12.00 -49.62
CA LEU A 155 -36.39 12.29 -48.19
C LEU A 155 -37.05 11.16 -47.39
N LEU A 156 -38.14 10.57 -47.89
CA LEU A 156 -38.76 9.39 -47.26
C LEU A 156 -37.79 8.20 -47.23
N THR A 157 -37.07 7.96 -48.33
CA THR A 157 -36.07 6.87 -48.45
C THR A 157 -34.87 7.08 -47.53
N GLN A 158 -34.41 8.33 -47.37
CA GLN A 158 -33.35 8.66 -46.42
C GLN A 158 -33.80 8.46 -44.97
N LEU A 159 -34.99 8.94 -44.60
CA LEU A 159 -35.55 8.76 -43.25
C LEU A 159 -35.79 7.28 -42.94
N SER A 160 -36.25 6.48 -43.91
CA SER A 160 -36.45 5.05 -43.71
C SER A 160 -35.12 4.31 -43.54
N GLY A 161 -34.07 4.71 -44.28
CA GLY A 161 -32.71 4.19 -44.11
C GLY A 161 -32.06 4.58 -42.77
N PHE A 162 -32.28 5.80 -42.27
CA PHE A 162 -31.79 6.22 -40.95
C PHE A 162 -32.49 5.52 -39.77
N LEU A 163 -33.69 4.98 -39.98
CA LEU A 163 -34.48 4.28 -38.97
C LEU A 163 -34.49 2.74 -39.14
N ASP A 164 -33.78 2.23 -40.16
CA ASP A 164 -33.75 0.82 -40.59
C ASP A 164 -35.16 0.19 -40.74
N ILE A 165 -36.05 0.91 -41.42
CA ILE A 165 -37.45 0.50 -41.68
C ILE A 165 -37.69 0.35 -43.17
N ASP A 166 -38.26 -0.78 -43.59
CA ASP A 166 -38.83 -0.90 -44.93
C ASP A 166 -40.21 -0.23 -45.02
N ILE A 167 -40.28 0.85 -45.80
CA ILE A 167 -41.50 1.60 -46.08
C ILE A 167 -42.21 1.17 -47.38
N ARG A 168 -41.60 0.31 -48.21
CA ARG A 168 -42.07 -0.01 -49.57
C ARG A 168 -43.44 -0.69 -49.60
N GLU A 169 -43.76 -1.45 -48.55
CA GLU A 169 -45.02 -2.17 -48.39
C GLU A 169 -46.04 -1.45 -47.50
N LYS A 170 -45.81 -0.17 -47.15
CA LYS A 170 -46.68 0.57 -46.24
C LYS A 170 -47.57 1.53 -47.01
N GLU A 171 -48.89 1.42 -46.83
CA GLU A 171 -49.88 2.32 -47.47
C GLU A 171 -49.64 3.81 -47.12
N LYS A 172 -49.01 4.08 -45.98
CA LYS A 172 -48.64 5.43 -45.53
C LYS A 172 -47.26 5.49 -44.87
N PRO A 173 -46.17 5.60 -45.65
CA PRO A 173 -44.79 5.64 -45.13
C PRO A 173 -44.58 6.68 -44.02
N GLN A 174 -45.10 7.89 -44.20
CA GLN A 174 -44.92 9.02 -43.28
C GLN A 174 -45.52 8.76 -41.88
N GLU A 175 -46.69 8.14 -41.79
CA GLU A 175 -47.34 7.86 -40.49
C GLU A 175 -46.56 6.80 -39.71
N HIS A 176 -46.04 5.75 -40.38
CA HIS A 176 -45.19 4.75 -39.75
C HIS A 176 -43.84 5.30 -39.27
N LEU A 177 -43.14 6.09 -40.11
CA LEU A 177 -41.88 6.74 -39.73
C LEU A 177 -42.09 7.68 -38.52
N THR A 178 -43.18 8.45 -38.52
CA THR A 178 -43.55 9.34 -37.40
C THR A 178 -43.84 8.55 -36.12
N SER A 179 -44.53 7.40 -36.22
CA SER A 179 -44.78 6.51 -35.08
C SER A 179 -43.47 5.99 -34.48
N LYS A 180 -42.55 5.45 -35.30
CA LYS A 180 -41.28 4.93 -34.79
C LYS A 180 -40.42 6.03 -34.15
N VAL A 181 -40.38 7.23 -34.72
CA VAL A 181 -39.70 8.38 -34.08
C VAL A 181 -40.32 8.72 -32.73
N SER A 182 -41.66 8.65 -32.59
CA SER A 182 -42.32 8.83 -31.29
C SER A 182 -41.97 7.73 -30.28
N GLU A 183 -41.86 6.48 -30.72
CA GLU A 183 -41.41 5.35 -29.89
C GLU A 183 -39.96 5.54 -29.42
N ILE A 184 -39.02 5.77 -30.35
CA ILE A 184 -37.59 5.97 -30.05
C ILE A 184 -37.40 7.15 -29.10
N CYS A 185 -38.17 8.23 -29.24
CA CYS A 185 -38.12 9.37 -28.31
C CYS A 185 -38.62 9.01 -26.89
N LYS A 186 -39.63 8.15 -26.75
CA LYS A 186 -40.11 7.64 -25.45
C LYS A 186 -39.10 6.68 -24.83
N GLU A 187 -38.55 5.76 -25.62
CA GLU A 187 -37.47 4.84 -25.22
C GLU A 187 -36.22 5.64 -24.76
N ASN A 188 -35.85 6.72 -25.46
CA ASN A 188 -34.76 7.61 -25.04
C ASN A 188 -35.04 8.32 -23.72
N LEU A 189 -36.30 8.70 -23.45
CA LEU A 189 -36.69 9.34 -22.20
C LEU A 189 -36.59 8.34 -21.04
N THR A 190 -37.19 7.16 -21.17
CA THR A 190 -37.14 6.14 -20.11
C THR A 190 -35.72 5.63 -19.85
N LEU A 191 -34.87 5.54 -20.86
CA LEU A 191 -33.44 5.24 -20.69
C LEU A 191 -32.68 6.35 -19.96
N LYS A 192 -33.00 7.64 -20.21
CA LYS A 192 -32.41 8.76 -19.45
C LYS A 192 -32.85 8.76 -18.00
N ASP A 193 -34.13 8.47 -17.73
CA ASP A 193 -34.67 8.36 -16.37
C ASP A 193 -34.01 7.19 -15.61
N GLN A 194 -33.81 6.05 -16.28
CA GLN A 194 -33.06 4.91 -15.73
C GLN A 194 -31.59 5.26 -15.44
N VAL A 195 -30.91 5.96 -16.35
CA VAL A 195 -29.52 6.41 -16.14
C VAL A 195 -29.43 7.40 -14.98
N ALA A 196 -30.40 8.31 -14.83
CA ALA A 196 -30.46 9.23 -13.70
C ALA A 196 -30.65 8.49 -12.36
N ALA A 197 -31.59 7.54 -12.29
CA ALA A 197 -31.82 6.72 -11.10
C ALA A 197 -30.61 5.84 -10.73
N LEU A 198 -29.92 5.26 -11.73
CA LEU A 198 -28.68 4.52 -11.53
C LEU A 198 -27.54 5.42 -11.04
N GLN A 199 -27.41 6.63 -11.57
CA GLN A 199 -26.42 7.60 -11.10
C GLN A 199 -26.69 8.03 -9.65
N GLU A 200 -27.95 8.25 -9.28
CA GLU A 200 -28.33 8.54 -7.89
C GLU A 200 -28.00 7.37 -6.95
N ALA A 201 -28.34 6.13 -7.34
CA ALA A 201 -28.00 4.94 -6.56
C ALA A 201 -26.48 4.74 -6.40
N VAL A 202 -25.68 5.01 -7.44
CA VAL A 202 -24.22 5.00 -7.37
C VAL A 202 -23.70 6.07 -6.41
N ASN A 203 -24.23 7.30 -6.47
CA ASN A 203 -23.84 8.39 -5.58
C ASN A 203 -24.17 8.07 -4.10
N VAL A 204 -25.33 7.48 -3.84
CA VAL A 204 -25.72 7.02 -2.49
C VAL A 204 -24.77 5.94 -1.99
N HIS A 205 -24.49 4.92 -2.80
CA HIS A 205 -23.56 3.85 -2.44
C HIS A 205 -22.11 4.35 -2.24
N GLU A 206 -21.65 5.35 -2.99
CA GLU A 206 -20.34 5.98 -2.76
C GLU A 206 -20.31 6.71 -1.41
N MET A 207 -21.37 7.45 -1.07
CA MET A 207 -21.50 8.14 0.21
C MET A 207 -21.59 7.17 1.40
N GLU A 208 -22.33 6.06 1.27
CA GLU A 208 -22.38 4.99 2.25
C GLU A 208 -21.02 4.29 2.41
N SER A 209 -20.35 3.94 1.29
CA SER A 209 -19.00 3.36 1.29
C SER A 209 -17.98 4.27 1.99
N LYS A 210 -18.08 5.59 1.76
CA LYS A 210 -17.28 6.59 2.46
C LYS A 210 -17.57 6.61 3.97
N ALA A 211 -18.84 6.67 4.38
CA ALA A 211 -19.24 6.66 5.79
C ALA A 211 -18.83 5.35 6.51
N ASN A 212 -18.90 4.22 5.80
CA ASN A 212 -18.43 2.91 6.27
C ASN A 212 -16.90 2.92 6.45
N ARG A 213 -16.14 3.44 5.48
CA ARG A 213 -14.68 3.59 5.58
C ARG A 213 -14.26 4.51 6.74
N GLU A 214 -14.96 5.62 6.95
CA GLU A 214 -14.73 6.52 8.08
C GLU A 214 -15.07 5.84 9.43
N THR A 215 -16.11 5.00 9.47
CA THR A 215 -16.48 4.21 10.65
C THR A 215 -15.45 3.11 10.96
N ILE A 216 -14.96 2.40 9.94
CA ILE A 216 -13.87 1.43 10.07
C ILE A 216 -12.60 2.12 10.60
N MET A 217 -12.25 3.31 10.08
CA MET A 217 -11.08 4.07 10.56
C MET A 217 -11.21 4.51 12.04
N ARG A 218 -12.43 4.85 12.50
CA ARG A 218 -12.69 5.13 13.93
C ARG A 218 -12.53 3.87 14.78
N LEU A 219 -13.14 2.75 14.38
CA LEU A 219 -13.03 1.47 15.10
C LEU A 219 -11.58 0.96 15.14
N VAL A 220 -10.83 1.04 14.05
CA VAL A 220 -9.39 0.73 14.01
C VAL A 220 -8.60 1.64 14.94
N SER A 221 -8.95 2.93 15.04
CA SER A 221 -8.31 3.88 15.97
C SER A 221 -8.65 3.60 17.44
N GLU A 222 -9.82 3.04 17.72
CA GLU A 222 -10.25 2.60 19.07
C GLU A 222 -9.57 1.28 19.46
N VAL A 223 -9.57 0.28 18.57
CA VAL A 223 -8.83 -0.99 18.75
C VAL A 223 -7.34 -0.72 18.99
N ASN A 224 -6.71 0.20 18.24
CA ASN A 224 -5.32 0.58 18.49
C ASN A 224 -5.09 1.27 19.85
N LYS A 225 -6.08 1.96 20.41
CA LYS A 225 -5.99 2.54 21.77
C LYS A 225 -6.12 1.45 22.84
N GLU A 226 -7.10 0.55 22.69
CA GLU A 226 -7.28 -0.55 23.64
C GLU A 226 -6.13 -1.57 23.58
N GLN A 227 -5.57 -1.85 22.40
CA GLN A 227 -4.36 -2.67 22.26
C GLN A 227 -3.15 -2.05 22.99
N LYS A 228 -2.98 -0.71 22.90
CA LYS A 228 -1.93 0.00 23.64
C LYS A 228 -2.15 -0.02 25.16
N LYS A 229 -3.40 0.15 25.62
CA LYS A 229 -3.76 -0.01 27.05
C LYS A 229 -3.49 -1.44 27.53
N ALA A 230 -3.91 -2.45 26.78
CA ALA A 230 -3.70 -3.86 27.10
C ALA A 230 -2.21 -4.20 27.18
N ALA A 231 -1.39 -3.71 26.23
CA ALA A 231 0.07 -3.84 26.30
C ALA A 231 0.66 -3.17 27.55
N GLY A 232 0.15 -2.00 27.95
CA GLY A 232 0.48 -1.35 29.22
C GLY A 232 0.12 -2.22 30.44
N TYR A 233 -1.10 -2.76 30.49
CA TYR A 233 -1.53 -3.65 31.57
C TYR A 233 -0.69 -4.94 31.65
N TYR A 234 -0.24 -5.49 30.52
CA TYR A 234 0.71 -6.61 30.52
C TYR A 234 2.09 -6.22 31.08
N GLN A 235 2.60 -5.02 30.76
CA GLN A 235 3.85 -4.52 31.32
C GLN A 235 3.75 -4.25 32.84
N ASP A 236 2.64 -3.65 33.29
CA ASP A 236 2.38 -3.43 34.72
C ASP A 236 2.20 -4.75 35.48
N MET A 237 1.53 -5.75 34.90
CA MET A 237 1.43 -7.10 35.47
C MET A 237 2.78 -7.83 35.54
N GLU A 238 3.61 -7.73 34.50
CA GLU A 238 4.94 -8.34 34.49
C GLU A 238 5.86 -7.67 35.55
N LYS A 239 5.75 -6.35 35.72
CA LYS A 239 6.42 -5.59 36.78
C LYS A 239 5.93 -6.00 38.17
N LEU A 240 4.61 -6.07 38.39
CA LEU A 240 4.02 -6.52 39.65
C LEU A 240 4.44 -7.96 39.99
N SER A 241 4.57 -8.85 39.01
CA SER A 241 5.10 -10.20 39.21
C SER A 241 6.56 -10.18 39.68
N LYS A 242 7.42 -9.37 39.05
CA LYS A 242 8.83 -9.21 39.43
C LYS A 242 8.98 -8.61 40.84
N ASP A 243 8.15 -7.63 41.19
CA ASP A 243 8.11 -7.04 42.52
C ASP A 243 7.58 -8.04 43.59
N LEU A 244 6.61 -8.88 43.23
CA LEU A 244 6.11 -9.97 44.08
C LEU A 244 7.17 -11.05 44.32
N ASP A 245 7.89 -11.51 43.28
CA ASP A 245 8.98 -12.48 43.42
C ASP A 245 10.13 -11.93 44.29
N SER A 246 10.44 -10.64 44.13
CA SER A 246 11.39 -9.90 44.97
C SER A 246 10.94 -9.86 46.44
N ALA A 247 9.66 -9.58 46.69
CA ALA A 247 9.08 -9.58 48.04
C ALA A 247 9.02 -10.99 48.66
N LEU A 248 8.66 -12.01 47.90
CA LEU A 248 8.67 -13.42 48.33
C LEU A 248 10.07 -13.88 48.72
N THR A 249 11.09 -13.54 47.91
CA THR A 249 12.49 -13.85 48.21
C THR A 249 12.95 -13.16 49.51
N LYS A 250 12.60 -11.88 49.70
CA LYS A 250 12.89 -11.13 50.94
C LYS A 250 12.22 -11.78 52.17
N ARG A 251 10.94 -12.18 52.05
CA ARG A 251 10.21 -12.90 53.11
C ARG A 251 10.89 -14.23 53.47
N GLN A 252 11.28 -15.03 52.47
CA GLN A 252 11.95 -16.31 52.71
C GLN A 252 13.28 -16.15 53.46
N ASN A 253 14.05 -15.09 53.14
CA ASN A 253 15.29 -14.77 53.84
C ASN A 253 15.02 -14.37 55.30
N LEU A 254 14.05 -13.48 55.55
CA LEU A 254 13.66 -13.08 56.91
C LEU A 254 13.11 -14.25 57.73
N GLU A 255 12.34 -15.16 57.13
CA GLU A 255 11.87 -16.38 57.78
C GLU A 255 13.02 -17.35 58.13
N MET A 256 14.08 -17.38 57.33
CA MET A 256 15.30 -18.13 57.65
C MET A 256 16.05 -17.49 58.81
N GLU A 257 16.18 -16.16 58.82
CA GLU A 257 16.79 -15.42 59.91
C GLU A 257 16.01 -15.58 61.22
N ILE A 258 14.68 -15.51 61.20
CA ILE A 258 13.80 -15.77 62.34
C ILE A 258 14.02 -17.18 62.91
N ARG A 259 14.10 -18.22 62.05
CA ARG A 259 14.40 -19.59 62.50
C ARG A 259 15.79 -19.69 63.15
N ASN A 260 16.81 -19.06 62.55
CA ASN A 260 18.17 -19.05 63.09
C ASN A 260 18.25 -18.29 64.45
N LEU A 261 17.46 -17.23 64.62
CA LEU A 261 17.36 -16.49 65.88
C LEU A 261 16.58 -17.27 66.94
N GLN A 262 15.52 -17.99 66.57
CA GLN A 262 14.79 -18.90 67.44
C GLN A 262 15.68 -20.05 67.93
N GLU A 263 16.46 -20.68 67.04
CA GLU A 263 17.41 -21.72 67.42
C GLU A 263 18.45 -21.19 68.43
N LYS A 264 19.11 -20.07 68.11
CA LYS A 264 20.04 -19.38 69.03
C LYS A 264 19.40 -19.05 70.38
N LEU A 265 18.14 -18.60 70.40
CA LEU A 265 17.41 -18.33 71.63
C LEU A 265 17.21 -19.63 72.45
N THR A 266 16.85 -20.76 71.83
CA THR A 266 16.72 -22.03 72.56
C THR A 266 18.06 -22.57 73.08
N VAL A 267 19.17 -22.34 72.37
CA VAL A 267 20.52 -22.70 72.82
C VAL A 267 20.93 -21.83 74.01
N ASN A 268 20.75 -20.52 73.92
CA ASN A 268 21.04 -19.59 75.02
C ASN A 268 20.17 -19.85 76.25
N GLN A 269 18.89 -20.20 76.06
CA GLN A 269 17.99 -20.56 77.17
C GLN A 269 18.48 -21.82 77.89
N LYS A 270 18.86 -22.88 77.14
CA LYS A 270 19.44 -24.10 77.72
C LYS A 270 20.73 -23.80 78.50
N ALA A 271 21.64 -23.03 77.92
CA ALA A 271 22.90 -22.64 78.58
C ALA A 271 22.65 -21.82 79.87
N LEU A 272 21.69 -20.90 79.84
CA LEU A 272 21.26 -20.13 81.02
C LEU A 272 20.69 -21.03 82.11
N ASP A 273 19.85 -22.01 81.75
CA ASP A 273 19.25 -22.93 82.72
C ASP A 273 20.25 -23.95 83.29
N THR A 274 21.23 -24.40 82.49
CA THR A 274 22.41 -25.12 82.99
C THR A 274 23.20 -24.28 84.00
N SER A 275 23.51 -23.03 83.67
CA SER A 275 24.24 -22.12 84.56
C SER A 275 23.48 -21.80 85.86
N LYS A 276 22.14 -21.68 85.82
CA LYS A 276 21.29 -21.60 87.03
C LYS A 276 21.42 -22.84 87.90
N GLN A 277 21.45 -24.04 87.31
CA GLN A 277 21.60 -25.30 88.04
C GLN A 277 23.00 -25.43 88.66
N GLU A 278 24.05 -25.05 87.94
CA GLU A 278 25.42 -24.97 88.45
C GLU A 278 25.51 -24.00 89.63
N LEU A 279 24.97 -22.79 89.50
CA LEU A 279 24.92 -21.78 90.57
C LEU A 279 24.12 -22.27 91.79
N HIS A 280 23.03 -23.00 91.58
CA HIS A 280 22.26 -23.62 92.67
C HIS A 280 23.09 -24.69 93.39
N ASN A 281 23.78 -25.56 92.65
CA ASN A 281 24.65 -26.59 93.20
C ASN A 281 25.82 -25.97 93.97
N LEU A 282 26.47 -24.94 93.43
CA LEU A 282 27.55 -24.21 94.09
C LEU A 282 27.07 -23.55 95.40
N LYS A 283 25.88 -22.95 95.40
CA LYS A 283 25.21 -22.42 96.59
C LYS A 283 24.77 -23.51 97.59
N LYS A 284 24.64 -24.78 97.18
CA LYS A 284 24.43 -25.90 98.09
C LYS A 284 25.77 -26.29 98.74
N CYS A 285 26.80 -26.59 97.95
CA CYS A 285 28.12 -27.00 98.44
C CYS A 285 28.77 -25.94 99.34
N SER A 286 28.59 -24.64 99.04
CA SER A 286 29.04 -23.55 99.92
C SER A 286 28.36 -23.57 101.29
N ARG A 287 27.06 -23.87 101.37
CA ARG A 287 26.34 -23.98 102.66
C ARG A 287 26.72 -25.25 103.44
N GLU A 288 27.06 -26.32 102.73
CA GLU A 288 27.56 -27.56 103.32
C GLU A 288 28.97 -27.35 103.92
N LEU A 289 29.88 -26.71 103.16
CA LEU A 289 31.21 -26.31 103.64
C LEU A 289 31.16 -25.35 104.83
N ASP A 290 30.29 -24.33 104.79
CA ASP A 290 30.04 -23.43 105.93
C ASP A 290 29.56 -24.18 107.18
N GLY A 291 28.80 -25.26 107.00
CA GLY A 291 28.37 -26.16 108.07
C GLY A 291 29.56 -26.92 108.66
N SER A 292 30.30 -27.65 107.83
CA SER A 292 31.49 -28.41 108.26
C SER A 292 32.56 -27.53 108.91
N LEU A 293 32.78 -26.31 108.40
CA LEU A 293 33.71 -25.34 108.98
C LEU A 293 33.28 -24.91 110.40
N LYS A 294 31.97 -24.74 110.63
CA LYS A 294 31.43 -24.39 111.95
C LYS A 294 31.57 -25.56 112.94
N SER A 295 31.25 -26.79 112.51
CA SER A 295 31.46 -28.00 113.33
C SER A 295 32.92 -28.18 113.72
N SER A 296 33.84 -28.18 112.74
CA SER A 296 35.28 -28.31 112.97
C SER A 296 35.83 -27.20 113.88
N ARG A 297 35.30 -25.96 113.78
CA ARG A 297 35.66 -24.85 114.67
C ARG A 297 35.06 -24.98 116.08
N GLU A 298 34.00 -25.74 116.29
CA GLU A 298 33.49 -26.10 117.63
C GLU A 298 34.33 -27.24 118.22
N GLU A 299 34.57 -28.31 117.46
CA GLU A 299 35.44 -29.42 117.82
C GLU A 299 36.83 -28.93 118.27
N ALA A 300 37.48 -28.08 117.47
CA ALA A 300 38.78 -27.49 117.81
C ALA A 300 38.75 -26.63 119.09
N ARG A 301 37.64 -25.95 119.40
CA ARG A 301 37.47 -25.22 120.67
C ARG A 301 37.30 -26.17 121.84
N THR A 302 36.48 -27.21 121.71
CA THR A 302 36.30 -28.21 122.78
C THR A 302 37.61 -28.97 123.06
N ALA A 303 38.38 -29.29 122.01
CA ALA A 303 39.71 -29.88 122.13
C ALA A 303 40.68 -28.96 122.88
N GLN A 304 40.76 -27.67 122.53
CA GLN A 304 41.60 -26.71 123.25
C GLN A 304 41.19 -26.60 124.72
N SER A 305 39.89 -26.47 125.02
CA SER A 305 39.40 -26.41 126.41
C SER A 305 39.74 -27.68 127.21
N SER A 306 39.73 -28.86 126.58
CA SER A 306 40.17 -30.10 127.23
C SER A 306 41.69 -30.14 127.48
N LEU A 307 42.50 -29.55 126.59
CA LEU A 307 43.94 -29.46 126.75
C LEU A 307 44.33 -28.52 127.90
N GLU A 308 43.68 -27.36 128.03
CA GLU A 308 43.94 -26.46 129.16
C GLU A 308 43.53 -27.10 130.50
N ALA A 309 42.37 -27.79 130.55
CA ALA A 309 41.93 -28.51 131.75
C ALA A 309 42.90 -29.63 132.15
N PHE A 310 43.49 -30.34 131.19
CA PHE A 310 44.51 -31.36 131.43
C PHE A 310 45.84 -30.77 131.92
N LYS A 311 46.25 -29.59 131.40
CA LYS A 311 47.41 -28.84 131.90
C LYS A 311 47.20 -28.37 133.34
N GLU A 312 46.00 -27.92 133.69
CA GLU A 312 45.62 -27.59 135.06
C GLU A 312 45.70 -28.82 135.99
N GLU A 313 45.12 -29.96 135.59
CA GLU A 313 45.15 -31.19 136.39
C GLU A 313 46.58 -31.65 136.68
N ILE A 314 47.46 -31.72 135.68
CA ILE A 314 48.87 -32.11 135.87
C ILE A 314 49.62 -31.10 136.76
N ALA A 315 49.40 -29.79 136.58
CA ALA A 315 50.04 -28.77 137.42
C ALA A 315 49.61 -28.90 138.89
N THR A 316 48.34 -29.20 139.19
CA THR A 316 47.90 -29.47 140.57
C THR A 316 48.52 -30.75 141.15
N LEU A 317 48.64 -31.83 140.36
CA LEU A 317 49.24 -33.10 140.80
C LEU A 317 50.74 -32.98 141.12
N LEU A 318 51.48 -32.21 140.33
CA LEU A 318 52.92 -31.96 140.54
C LEU A 318 53.21 -30.93 141.66
N SER A 319 52.21 -30.14 142.04
CA SER A 319 52.26 -29.15 143.14
C SER A 319 52.16 -29.80 144.53
N ARG A 320 53.16 -30.62 144.88
CA ARG A 320 53.30 -31.23 146.21
C ARG A 320 54.45 -30.62 147.01
N GLY A 321 54.17 -30.30 148.28
CA GLY A 321 55.12 -29.71 149.21
C GLY A 321 55.24 -28.19 149.06
N SER A 322 56.47 -27.68 149.04
CA SER A 322 56.78 -26.24 148.98
C SER A 322 56.83 -25.66 147.56
N ALA A 323 56.54 -26.45 146.51
CA ALA A 323 56.59 -26.01 145.12
C ALA A 323 55.17 -25.93 144.52
N ILE A 324 54.89 -24.80 143.87
CA ILE A 324 53.66 -24.55 143.11
C ILE A 324 54.03 -24.53 141.63
N VAL A 325 53.44 -25.43 140.85
CA VAL A 325 53.62 -25.54 139.40
C VAL A 325 52.52 -24.75 138.71
N LYS A 326 52.85 -24.06 137.61
CA LYS A 326 51.86 -23.38 136.78
C LYS A 326 51.26 -24.35 135.74
N PRO A 327 50.01 -24.12 135.29
CA PRO A 327 49.38 -24.86 134.19
C PRO A 327 49.97 -24.47 132.82
N SER A 328 51.30 -24.54 132.67
CA SER A 328 52.01 -24.39 131.40
C SER A 328 52.91 -25.59 131.17
N GLU A 329 53.14 -25.92 129.90
CA GLU A 329 53.84 -27.14 129.48
C GLU A 329 55.30 -27.12 129.93
N GLU A 330 55.91 -25.94 129.88
CA GLU A 330 57.27 -25.65 130.30
C GLU A 330 57.44 -25.85 131.80
N ALA A 331 56.55 -25.26 132.62
CA ALA A 331 56.60 -25.38 134.08
C ALA A 331 56.34 -26.81 134.57
N ILE A 332 55.47 -27.55 133.88
CA ILE A 332 55.23 -28.98 134.10
C ILE A 332 56.50 -29.80 133.83
N LEU A 333 57.17 -29.56 132.69
CA LEU A 333 58.39 -30.27 132.30
C LEU A 333 59.57 -29.97 133.24
N GLU A 334 59.80 -28.69 133.61
CA GLU A 334 60.84 -28.29 134.57
C GLU A 334 60.69 -29.02 135.91
N ARG A 335 59.45 -29.13 136.43
CA ARG A 335 59.19 -29.83 137.69
C ARG A 335 59.42 -31.34 137.60
N ILE A 336 59.09 -31.98 136.47
CA ILE A 336 59.35 -33.41 136.25
C ILE A 336 60.87 -33.68 136.26
N GLN A 337 61.66 -32.82 135.62
CA GLN A 337 63.13 -32.91 135.64
C GLN A 337 63.71 -32.73 137.05
N GLU A 338 63.21 -31.75 137.82
CA GLU A 338 63.62 -31.54 139.22
C GLU A 338 63.35 -32.75 140.13
N ILE A 339 62.28 -33.50 139.86
CA ILE A 339 61.94 -34.74 140.57
C ILE A 339 62.89 -35.88 140.15
N HIS A 340 63.15 -36.04 138.85
CA HIS A 340 64.06 -37.08 138.33
C HIS A 340 65.46 -37.01 138.97
N CYS A 341 66.09 -35.83 138.94
CA CYS A 341 67.43 -35.63 139.49
C CYS A 341 67.53 -35.96 140.99
N LYS A 342 66.42 -35.84 141.74
CA LYS A 342 66.37 -36.22 143.16
C LYS A 342 66.28 -37.73 143.35
N GLU A 343 65.56 -38.44 142.48
CA GLU A 343 65.46 -39.91 142.55
C GLU A 343 66.81 -40.57 142.22
N GLU A 344 67.44 -40.12 141.13
CA GLU A 344 68.78 -40.54 140.69
C GLU A 344 69.83 -40.38 141.81
N SER A 345 69.77 -39.28 142.57
CA SER A 345 70.65 -39.06 143.74
C SER A 345 70.46 -40.06 144.88
N LYS A 346 69.26 -40.67 145.02
CA LYS A 346 69.00 -41.75 145.99
C LYS A 346 69.49 -43.10 145.47
N GLU A 347 69.31 -43.38 144.18
CA GLU A 347 69.70 -44.64 143.55
C GLU A 347 71.21 -44.87 143.66
N ILE A 348 72.01 -43.81 143.49
CA ILE A 348 73.46 -43.81 143.75
C ILE A 348 73.77 -44.16 145.21
N MET A 349 72.97 -43.68 146.17
CA MET A 349 73.13 -43.97 147.60
C MET A 349 72.75 -45.42 147.95
N VAL A 350 71.71 -45.98 147.31
CA VAL A 350 71.32 -47.39 147.45
C VAL A 350 72.44 -48.31 146.94
N SER A 351 73.01 -48.02 145.77
CA SER A 351 74.13 -48.78 145.18
C SER A 351 75.37 -48.83 146.10
N GLN A 352 75.61 -47.78 146.89
CA GLN A 352 76.68 -47.74 147.89
C GLN A 352 76.41 -48.61 149.13
N LEU A 353 75.15 -48.90 149.46
CA LEU A 353 74.77 -49.79 150.55
C LEU A 353 74.79 -51.26 150.10
N GLU A 354 74.32 -51.55 148.89
CA GLU A 354 74.38 -52.90 148.29
C GLU A 354 75.82 -53.42 148.17
N THR A 355 76.74 -52.56 147.74
CA THR A 355 78.18 -52.91 147.65
C THR A 355 78.87 -53.06 149.02
N GLN A 356 78.26 -52.63 150.12
CA GLN A 356 78.70 -52.96 151.49
C GLN A 356 78.14 -54.30 151.94
N LEU A 357 76.85 -54.58 151.69
CA LEU A 357 76.22 -55.87 152.00
C LEU A 357 76.89 -57.04 151.29
N ALA A 358 77.29 -56.86 150.02
CA ALA A 358 78.03 -57.88 149.26
C ALA A 358 79.33 -58.34 149.98
N LYS A 359 80.13 -57.38 150.48
CA LYS A 359 81.41 -57.66 151.17
C LYS A 359 81.22 -58.40 152.49
N LEU A 360 80.19 -58.03 153.26
CA LEU A 360 79.83 -58.73 154.50
C LEU A 360 79.35 -60.16 154.22
N THR A 361 78.62 -60.36 153.12
CA THR A 361 78.11 -61.68 152.69
C THR A 361 79.26 -62.60 152.27
N GLU A 362 80.25 -62.09 151.53
CA GLU A 362 81.45 -62.84 151.14
C GLU A 362 82.29 -63.27 152.35
N ALA A 363 82.47 -62.39 153.35
CA ALA A 363 83.17 -62.73 154.58
C ALA A 363 82.50 -63.88 155.35
N LEU A 364 81.16 -63.85 155.46
CA LEU A 364 80.37 -64.91 156.11
C LEU A 364 80.45 -66.24 155.34
N GLY A 365 80.39 -66.20 154.00
CA GLY A 365 80.51 -67.38 153.15
C GLY A 365 81.85 -68.10 153.31
N ASN A 366 82.95 -67.35 153.39
CA ASN A 366 84.28 -67.91 153.66
C ASN A 366 84.37 -68.58 155.06
N GLN A 367 83.78 -67.97 156.09
CA GLN A 367 83.70 -68.56 157.44
C GLN A 367 82.92 -69.89 157.44
N THR A 368 81.82 -69.95 156.68
CA THR A 368 80.96 -71.13 156.59
C THR A 368 81.65 -72.29 155.87
N ARG A 369 82.42 -72.00 154.81
CA ARG A 369 83.20 -73.02 154.08
C ARG A 369 84.21 -73.72 154.99
N LEU A 370 84.98 -72.95 155.76
CA LEU A 370 85.98 -73.49 156.71
C LEU A 370 85.35 -74.43 157.75
N TYR A 371 84.17 -74.08 158.25
CA TYR A 371 83.42 -74.92 159.19
C TYR A 371 82.98 -76.25 158.56
N HIS A 372 82.51 -76.21 157.30
CA HIS A 372 82.07 -77.40 156.58
C HIS A 372 83.24 -78.35 156.26
N GLU A 373 84.40 -77.81 155.88
CA GLU A 373 85.60 -78.61 155.63
C GLU A 373 86.12 -79.33 156.88
N ALA A 374 85.97 -78.77 158.08
CA ALA A 374 86.34 -79.43 159.33
C ALA A 374 85.42 -80.65 159.58
N LEU A 375 84.12 -80.49 159.35
CA LEU A 375 83.11 -81.53 159.56
C LEU A 375 83.23 -82.69 158.55
N GLU A 376 83.59 -82.38 157.30
CA GLU A 376 83.98 -83.36 156.27
C GLU A 376 85.16 -84.25 156.67
N ARG A 377 86.18 -83.69 157.35
CA ARG A 377 87.33 -84.49 157.85
C ARG A 377 86.92 -85.45 158.97
N SER A 378 85.99 -85.04 159.85
CA SER A 378 85.45 -85.90 160.91
C SER A 378 84.75 -87.14 160.34
N ARG A 379 83.82 -86.94 159.39
CA ARG A 379 83.07 -88.03 158.74
C ARG A 379 83.97 -89.02 158.00
N LYS A 380 85.10 -88.56 157.45
CA LYS A 380 86.06 -89.42 156.76
C LYS A 380 86.84 -90.33 157.71
N ALA A 381 87.12 -89.89 158.94
CA ALA A 381 87.71 -90.74 159.98
C ALA A 381 86.69 -91.78 160.49
N GLU A 382 85.46 -91.33 160.76
CA GLU A 382 84.32 -92.16 161.20
C GLU A 382 84.06 -93.32 160.21
N LYS A 383 83.97 -93.00 158.91
CA LYS A 383 83.75 -93.99 157.85
C LYS A 383 84.91 -94.97 157.64
N CYS A 384 86.14 -94.62 158.04
CA CYS A 384 87.24 -95.58 158.09
C CYS A 384 87.08 -96.57 159.24
N SER A 385 86.47 -96.16 160.36
CA SER A 385 86.16 -97.06 161.48
C SER A 385 85.03 -98.03 161.14
N GLU A 386 84.01 -97.59 160.39
CA GLU A 386 82.97 -98.48 159.84
C GLU A 386 83.59 -99.54 158.93
N ASN A 387 84.41 -99.14 157.94
CA ASN A 387 85.07 -100.07 157.02
C ASN A 387 85.88 -101.18 157.74
N PHE A 388 86.60 -100.87 158.82
CA PHE A 388 87.34 -101.89 159.58
C PHE A 388 86.45 -102.80 160.43
N HIS A 389 85.29 -102.31 160.89
CA HIS A 389 84.28 -103.12 161.56
C HIS A 389 83.61 -104.09 160.58
N ASP A 390 83.22 -103.59 159.41
CA ASP A 390 82.60 -104.37 158.34
C ASP A 390 83.57 -105.42 157.77
N GLN A 391 84.86 -105.11 157.62
CA GLN A 391 85.88 -106.09 157.20
C GLN A 391 86.08 -107.24 158.20
N LEU A 392 85.96 -106.97 159.50
CA LEU A 392 86.01 -108.02 160.52
C LEU A 392 84.80 -108.95 160.41
N LYS A 393 83.61 -108.36 160.25
CA LYS A 393 82.34 -109.07 160.11
C LYS A 393 82.26 -109.86 158.79
N HIS A 394 82.80 -109.32 157.70
CA HIS A 394 82.93 -110.00 156.40
C HIS A 394 83.75 -111.29 156.52
N LEU A 395 84.84 -111.31 157.29
CA LEU A 395 85.66 -112.51 157.49
C LEU A 395 84.96 -113.57 158.35
N GLU A 396 84.09 -113.18 159.29
CA GLU A 396 83.22 -114.11 160.03
C GLU A 396 82.10 -114.67 159.12
N GLU A 397 81.52 -113.84 158.25
CA GLU A 397 80.49 -114.23 157.28
C GLU A 397 81.08 -115.07 156.10
N GLU A 398 82.34 -114.87 155.71
CA GLU A 398 83.04 -115.70 154.72
C GLU A 398 83.25 -117.14 155.22
N LEU A 399 83.55 -117.32 156.51
CA LEU A 399 83.65 -118.65 157.11
C LEU A 399 82.30 -119.39 157.08
N LEU A 400 81.20 -118.65 157.22
CA LEU A 400 79.83 -119.16 157.26
C LEU A 400 79.20 -119.34 155.86
N THR A 401 79.72 -118.65 154.84
CA THR A 401 79.22 -118.74 153.46
C THR A 401 79.90 -119.83 152.62
N VAL A 402 81.02 -120.42 153.06
CA VAL A 402 81.55 -121.67 152.47
C VAL A 402 80.49 -122.79 152.51
N ASP A 403 79.71 -122.87 153.58
CA ASP A 403 78.60 -123.84 153.73
C ASP A 403 77.33 -123.47 152.92
N LEU A 404 77.23 -122.24 152.40
CA LEU A 404 76.03 -121.72 151.70
C LEU A 404 76.23 -121.40 150.21
N MET A 405 77.46 -121.17 149.75
CA MET A 405 77.72 -120.91 148.32
C MET A 405 77.52 -122.15 147.42
N GLN A 406 77.26 -123.32 148.02
CA GLN A 406 76.75 -124.50 147.30
C GLN A 406 75.32 -124.29 146.73
N ASP A 407 74.53 -123.34 147.26
CA ASP A 407 73.17 -123.02 146.80
C ASP A 407 73.05 -121.80 145.88
N GLY A 408 74.02 -120.88 145.91
CA GLY A 408 73.93 -119.53 145.33
C GLY A 408 73.72 -119.47 143.81
N LEU A 409 74.08 -120.53 143.08
CA LEU A 409 74.02 -120.63 141.61
C LEU A 409 72.60 -120.43 141.02
N LYS A 410 71.55 -120.45 141.86
CA LYS A 410 70.15 -120.24 141.47
C LYS A 410 69.77 -118.77 141.22
N LEU A 411 70.41 -117.80 141.88
CA LEU A 411 69.82 -116.45 142.05
C LEU A 411 70.05 -115.49 140.87
N GLU A 412 71.14 -115.66 140.12
CA GLU A 412 71.56 -114.75 139.03
C GLU A 412 70.46 -114.53 137.96
N LYS A 413 69.56 -115.52 137.80
CA LYS A 413 68.41 -115.50 136.89
C LYS A 413 67.42 -114.34 137.13
N GLN A 414 67.33 -113.76 138.33
CA GLN A 414 66.38 -112.68 138.63
C GLN A 414 66.76 -111.31 138.04
N LYS A 415 68.02 -111.09 137.63
CA LYS A 415 68.49 -109.77 137.15
C LYS A 415 67.80 -109.25 135.89
N TYR A 416 67.30 -110.13 135.02
CA TYR A 416 66.87 -109.75 133.66
C TYR A 416 65.46 -109.13 133.56
N LEU A 417 64.59 -109.33 134.57
CA LEU A 417 63.16 -108.99 134.45
C LEU A 417 62.88 -107.48 134.48
N LYS A 418 63.53 -106.72 135.37
CA LYS A 418 63.17 -105.32 135.70
C LYS A 418 63.48 -104.28 134.62
N PHE A 419 64.22 -104.62 133.58
CA PHE A 419 64.63 -103.65 132.55
C PHE A 419 63.54 -103.43 131.48
N LEU A 420 62.83 -104.50 131.10
CA LEU A 420 61.85 -104.47 130.01
C LEU A 420 60.53 -103.80 130.41
N GLU A 421 60.18 -103.83 131.70
CA GLU A 421 58.99 -103.16 132.25
C GLU A 421 58.98 -101.65 131.94
N GLN A 422 60.13 -100.98 132.01
CA GLN A 422 60.25 -99.51 131.85
C GLN A 422 60.10 -99.01 130.42
N LEU A 423 60.20 -99.88 129.40
CA LEU A 423 60.08 -99.47 127.99
C LEU A 423 58.62 -99.45 127.52
N ASN A 424 57.79 -100.32 128.09
CA ASN A 424 56.40 -100.52 127.70
C ASN A 424 55.52 -99.30 128.04
N GLU A 425 55.69 -98.76 129.24
CA GLU A 425 54.93 -97.64 129.82
C GLU A 425 54.98 -96.37 128.95
N LYS A 426 56.12 -96.10 128.29
CA LYS A 426 56.25 -94.94 127.40
C LYS A 426 55.52 -95.08 126.07
N MET A 427 55.24 -96.30 125.61
CA MET A 427 54.51 -96.56 124.37
C MET A 427 52.98 -96.58 124.56
N LYS A 428 52.50 -96.54 125.82
CA LYS A 428 51.08 -96.71 126.20
C LYS A 428 50.50 -98.02 125.69
N LEU A 429 51.24 -99.12 125.88
CA LEU A 429 50.87 -100.49 125.50
C LEU A 429 50.62 -101.37 126.74
N ASP A 430 50.38 -100.75 127.89
CA ASP A 430 50.37 -101.41 129.20
C ASP A 430 49.26 -102.44 129.35
N SER A 431 48.07 -102.14 128.82
CA SER A 431 46.96 -103.08 128.76
C SER A 431 47.07 -104.15 127.66
N LEU A 432 48.19 -104.20 126.92
CA LEU A 432 48.45 -105.23 125.89
C LEU A 432 49.61 -106.16 126.28
N ALA A 433 50.53 -105.69 127.12
CA ALA A 433 51.65 -106.49 127.61
C ALA A 433 51.22 -107.65 128.53
N GLU A 434 50.12 -107.47 129.29
CA GLU A 434 49.58 -108.49 130.20
C GLU A 434 49.01 -109.73 129.48
N GLU A 435 48.52 -109.59 128.23
CA GLU A 435 47.89 -110.69 127.48
C GLU A 435 48.83 -111.39 126.48
N VAL A 436 49.85 -110.69 125.95
CA VAL A 436 50.62 -111.17 124.78
C VAL A 436 52.03 -111.70 125.15
N GLY A 437 52.57 -111.32 126.31
CA GLY A 437 53.75 -111.97 126.91
C GLY A 437 55.13 -111.46 126.42
N PHE A 438 56.14 -111.77 127.23
CA PHE A 438 57.46 -111.12 127.23
C PHE A 438 58.30 -111.31 125.94
N ASP A 439 58.12 -112.41 125.22
CA ASP A 439 58.80 -112.66 123.93
C ASP A 439 58.18 -111.86 122.77
N MET A 440 56.93 -111.39 122.91
CA MET A 440 56.15 -110.77 121.83
C MET A 440 55.90 -109.27 122.07
N THR A 441 56.16 -108.74 123.26
CA THR A 441 56.06 -107.30 123.57
C THR A 441 56.95 -106.43 122.66
N MET A 442 58.09 -106.96 122.19
CA MET A 442 58.96 -106.25 121.24
C MET A 442 58.28 -106.04 119.87
N ASP A 443 57.59 -107.06 119.35
CA ASP A 443 56.88 -107.00 118.07
C ASP A 443 55.58 -106.18 118.18
N ALA A 444 54.93 -106.20 119.35
CA ALA A 444 53.78 -105.33 119.62
C ALA A 444 54.14 -103.83 119.55
N ILE A 445 55.34 -103.46 120.01
CA ILE A 445 55.87 -102.09 119.89
C ILE A 445 56.12 -101.73 118.41
N LEU A 446 56.68 -102.65 117.62
CA LEU A 446 56.91 -102.43 116.18
C LEU A 446 55.59 -102.25 115.41
N ALA A 447 54.62 -103.14 115.60
CA ALA A 447 53.32 -103.08 114.94
C ALA A 447 52.57 -101.77 115.23
N ARG A 448 52.73 -101.21 116.43
CA ARG A 448 52.13 -99.92 116.81
C ARG A 448 52.70 -98.74 116.02
N VAL A 449 53.98 -98.78 115.65
CA VAL A 449 54.63 -97.74 114.83
C VAL A 449 54.12 -97.79 113.38
N GLU A 450 54.05 -98.98 112.77
CA GLU A 450 53.52 -99.13 111.40
C GLU A 450 52.07 -98.66 111.25
N GLN A 451 51.27 -98.81 112.30
CA GLN A 451 49.86 -98.40 112.32
C GLN A 451 49.69 -96.87 112.22
N LEU A 452 50.61 -96.09 112.81
CA LEU A 452 50.58 -94.62 112.73
C LEU A 452 50.95 -94.12 111.33
N VAL A 453 51.93 -94.74 110.68
CA VAL A 453 52.38 -94.37 109.32
C VAL A 453 51.27 -94.53 108.27
N LYS A 454 50.37 -95.51 108.43
CA LYS A 454 49.22 -95.68 107.53
C LYS A 454 48.22 -94.51 107.61
N LEU A 455 47.96 -93.99 108.80
CA LEU A 455 46.99 -92.91 109.02
C LEU A 455 47.41 -91.57 108.37
N GLU A 456 48.71 -91.27 108.33
CA GLU A 456 49.21 -90.12 107.56
C GLU A 456 49.09 -90.34 106.04
N GLY A 457 49.27 -91.59 105.58
CA GLY A 457 49.12 -91.96 104.17
C GLY A 457 47.73 -91.68 103.61
N ASP A 458 46.68 -92.05 104.35
CA ASP A 458 45.28 -91.83 103.93
C ASP A 458 44.93 -90.33 103.85
N ALA A 459 45.40 -89.52 104.81
CA ALA A 459 45.22 -88.06 104.80
C ALA A 459 45.88 -87.39 103.58
N VAL A 460 47.01 -87.93 103.08
CA VAL A 460 47.64 -87.46 101.84
C VAL A 460 46.81 -87.81 100.61
N VAL A 461 46.10 -88.96 100.61
CA VAL A 461 45.22 -89.38 99.51
C VAL A 461 43.96 -88.49 99.43
N GLU A 462 43.35 -88.13 100.57
CA GLU A 462 42.23 -87.19 100.59
C GLU A 462 42.64 -85.81 100.07
N ASN A 463 43.77 -85.25 100.53
CA ASN A 463 44.28 -83.99 100.02
C ASN A 463 44.58 -84.04 98.51
N LYS A 464 45.10 -85.15 98.00
CA LYS A 464 45.38 -85.37 96.58
C LYS A 464 44.10 -85.41 95.74
N THR A 465 43.03 -86.03 96.22
CA THR A 465 41.72 -86.04 95.52
C THR A 465 41.01 -84.69 95.60
N MET A 466 41.08 -83.99 96.75
CA MET A 466 40.57 -82.63 96.89
C MET A 466 41.25 -81.67 95.90
N ALA A 467 42.59 -81.69 95.84
CA ALA A 467 43.38 -80.90 94.89
C ALA A 467 43.01 -81.22 93.43
N TYR A 468 42.80 -82.49 93.09
CA TYR A 468 42.34 -82.88 91.74
C TYR A 468 40.94 -82.34 91.41
N SER A 469 40.02 -82.35 92.39
CA SER A 469 38.68 -81.78 92.23
C SER A 469 38.70 -80.27 92.00
N LEU A 470 39.56 -79.55 92.73
CA LEU A 470 39.78 -78.10 92.57
C LEU A 470 40.43 -77.79 91.21
N ARG A 471 41.44 -78.58 90.80
CA ARG A 471 42.09 -78.45 89.48
C ARG A 471 41.11 -78.67 88.32
N ARG A 472 40.16 -79.62 88.47
CA ARG A 472 39.06 -79.83 87.51
C ARG A 472 38.08 -78.66 87.48
N LYS A 473 37.66 -78.14 88.65
CA LYS A 473 36.80 -76.94 88.74
C LYS A 473 37.46 -75.71 88.10
N LEU A 474 38.75 -75.51 88.35
CA LEU A 474 39.54 -74.41 87.79
C LEU A 474 39.70 -74.52 86.27
N LYS A 475 39.93 -75.74 85.72
CA LYS A 475 39.94 -75.97 84.27
C LYS A 475 38.61 -75.58 83.61
N VAL A 476 37.48 -76.02 84.17
CA VAL A 476 36.14 -75.69 83.66
C VAL A 476 35.84 -74.19 83.72
N GLN A 477 36.27 -73.49 84.78
CA GLN A 477 36.11 -72.03 84.85
C GLN A 477 37.03 -71.30 83.84
N LYS A 478 38.24 -71.80 83.57
CA LYS A 478 39.14 -71.25 82.55
C LYS A 478 38.57 -71.41 81.14
N GLU A 479 38.08 -72.60 80.79
CA GLU A 479 37.41 -72.88 79.52
C GLU A 479 36.16 -72.01 79.32
N LYS A 480 35.40 -71.78 80.40
CA LYS A 480 34.22 -70.90 80.40
C LYS A 480 34.57 -69.41 80.28
N LEU A 481 35.74 -68.99 80.76
CA LEU A 481 36.28 -67.64 80.57
C LEU A 481 36.76 -67.45 79.13
N GLU A 482 37.55 -68.38 78.61
CA GLU A 482 38.06 -68.38 77.22
C GLU A 482 36.93 -68.36 76.18
N SER A 483 35.85 -69.11 76.45
CA SER A 483 34.62 -69.07 75.63
C SER A 483 33.94 -67.69 75.64
N LYS A 484 33.92 -66.98 76.78
CA LYS A 484 33.40 -65.60 76.87
C LYS A 484 34.32 -64.58 76.21
N GLU A 485 35.64 -64.76 76.34
CA GLU A 485 36.66 -63.94 75.69
C GLU A 485 36.49 -63.99 74.16
N LEU A 486 36.34 -65.20 73.60
CA LEU A 486 36.06 -65.40 72.18
C LEU A 486 34.76 -64.70 71.74
N HIS A 487 33.69 -64.81 72.53
CA HIS A 487 32.41 -64.16 72.23
C HIS A 487 32.48 -62.63 72.30
N MET A 488 33.25 -62.07 73.25
CA MET A 488 33.53 -60.63 73.32
C MET A 488 34.33 -60.16 72.11
N ASN A 489 35.34 -60.91 71.67
CA ASN A 489 36.13 -60.55 70.49
C ASN A 489 35.30 -60.60 69.19
N LEU A 490 34.42 -61.61 69.04
CA LEU A 490 33.45 -61.66 67.93
C LEU A 490 32.47 -60.47 67.94
N LEU A 491 31.96 -60.08 69.12
CA LEU A 491 31.07 -58.92 69.24
C LEU A 491 31.78 -57.60 68.96
N ARG A 492 33.02 -57.41 69.44
CA ARG A 492 33.86 -56.24 69.09
C ARG A 492 34.12 -56.17 67.59
N GLN A 493 34.49 -57.29 66.97
CA GLN A 493 34.72 -57.37 65.53
C GLN A 493 33.45 -57.09 64.71
N LYS A 494 32.26 -57.47 65.22
CA LYS A 494 30.99 -57.11 64.55
C LYS A 494 30.60 -55.66 64.77
N ILE A 495 30.94 -55.04 65.90
CA ILE A 495 30.75 -53.60 66.14
C ILE A 495 31.60 -52.80 65.14
N THR A 496 32.91 -53.07 65.04
CA THR A 496 33.78 -52.35 64.09
C THR A 496 33.31 -52.51 62.65
N GLN A 497 32.87 -53.70 62.26
CA GLN A 497 32.31 -53.95 60.92
C GLN A 497 31.02 -53.13 60.67
N LEU A 498 30.16 -52.95 61.67
CA LEU A 498 28.95 -52.11 61.57
C LEU A 498 29.28 -50.61 61.57
N GLU A 499 30.36 -50.20 62.22
CA GLU A 499 30.87 -48.83 62.20
C GLU A 499 31.52 -48.49 60.83
N GLU A 500 32.27 -49.41 60.24
CA GLU A 500 32.78 -49.34 58.87
C GLU A 500 31.62 -49.26 57.85
N GLU A 501 30.64 -50.18 57.92
CA GLU A 501 29.43 -50.14 57.09
C GLU A 501 28.70 -48.79 57.23
N LYS A 502 28.62 -48.23 58.44
CA LYS A 502 27.98 -46.93 58.69
C LYS A 502 28.77 -45.77 58.07
N GLN A 503 30.11 -45.77 58.14
CA GLN A 503 30.93 -44.75 57.50
C GLN A 503 30.83 -44.82 55.97
N VAL A 504 30.88 -46.02 55.37
CA VAL A 504 30.70 -46.21 53.92
C VAL A 504 29.32 -45.72 53.46
N ARG A 505 28.25 -46.05 54.19
CA ARG A 505 26.89 -45.53 53.90
C ARG A 505 26.79 -44.01 54.02
N ALA A 506 27.55 -43.39 54.93
CA ALA A 506 27.60 -41.94 55.07
C ALA A 506 28.36 -41.27 53.90
N ALA A 507 29.52 -41.82 53.50
CA ALA A 507 30.25 -41.35 52.31
C ALA A 507 29.39 -41.44 51.05
N LEU A 508 28.74 -42.58 50.81
CA LEU A 508 27.78 -42.78 49.70
C LEU A 508 26.52 -41.90 49.78
N ALA A 509 26.23 -41.28 50.93
CA ALA A 509 25.19 -40.25 51.04
C ALA A 509 25.72 -38.88 50.60
N VAL A 510 26.92 -38.49 51.04
CA VAL A 510 27.59 -37.26 50.62
C VAL A 510 27.84 -37.26 49.10
N GLU A 511 28.41 -38.32 48.53
CA GLU A 511 28.62 -38.45 47.08
C GLU A 511 27.30 -38.33 46.29
N ARG A 512 26.21 -38.91 46.81
CA ARG A 512 24.88 -38.78 46.18
C ARG A 512 24.37 -37.34 46.21
N ASP A 513 24.57 -36.62 47.31
CA ASP A 513 24.14 -35.23 47.44
C ASP A 513 25.01 -34.25 46.65
N GLU A 514 26.31 -34.53 46.51
CA GLU A 514 27.20 -33.81 45.59
C GLU A 514 26.83 -34.07 44.13
N ALA A 515 26.54 -35.31 43.74
CA ALA A 515 26.04 -35.66 42.41
C ALA A 515 24.68 -34.99 42.13
N ASN A 516 23.75 -35.02 43.09
CA ASN A 516 22.48 -34.29 43.02
C ASN A 516 22.70 -32.78 42.83
N LEU A 517 23.66 -32.18 43.54
CA LEU A 517 24.01 -30.77 43.41
C LEU A 517 24.63 -30.46 42.03
N ALA A 518 25.47 -31.35 41.51
CA ALA A 518 26.01 -31.25 40.16
C ALA A 518 24.91 -31.32 39.09
N VAL A 519 23.97 -32.27 39.20
CA VAL A 519 22.79 -32.38 38.32
C VAL A 519 21.94 -31.11 38.38
N ARG A 520 21.67 -30.55 39.56
CA ARG A 520 20.93 -29.26 39.71
C ARG A 520 21.69 -28.08 39.08
N LYS A 521 23.03 -28.04 39.18
CA LYS A 521 23.87 -27.01 38.53
C LYS A 521 23.80 -27.14 37.00
N LEU A 522 23.92 -28.36 36.47
CA LEU A 522 23.81 -28.65 35.03
C LEU A 522 22.41 -28.30 34.50
N HIS A 523 21.34 -28.67 35.21
CA HIS A 523 19.97 -28.35 34.80
C HIS A 523 19.75 -26.83 34.67
N LYS A 524 20.22 -26.05 35.65
CA LYS A 524 20.20 -24.57 35.58
C LYS A 524 21.08 -23.99 34.48
N MET A 525 22.13 -24.70 34.04
CA MET A 525 22.93 -24.30 32.88
C MET A 525 22.17 -24.59 31.58
N THR A 526 21.52 -25.76 31.46
CA THR A 526 20.65 -26.11 30.33
C THR A 526 19.47 -25.14 30.21
N GLU A 527 18.81 -24.76 31.30
CA GLU A 527 17.76 -23.73 31.31
C GLU A 527 18.25 -22.38 30.74
N ARG A 528 19.48 -21.97 31.09
CA ARG A 528 20.09 -20.72 30.60
C ARG A 528 20.43 -20.80 29.11
N LEU A 529 21.05 -21.90 28.69
CA LEU A 529 21.39 -22.15 27.29
C LEU A 529 20.13 -22.26 26.42
N GLN A 530 19.06 -22.88 26.93
CA GLN A 530 17.77 -22.94 26.25
C GLN A 530 17.17 -21.54 26.06
N LYS A 531 17.13 -20.72 27.12
CA LYS A 531 16.66 -19.31 27.03
C LYS A 531 17.50 -18.47 26.06
N GLN A 532 18.82 -18.68 26.02
CA GLN A 532 19.70 -18.03 25.03
C GLN A 532 19.44 -18.51 23.60
N LEU A 533 19.19 -19.81 23.41
CA LEU A 533 18.85 -20.40 22.11
C LEU A 533 17.50 -19.88 21.59
N ASP A 534 16.52 -19.70 22.47
CA ASP A 534 15.19 -19.19 22.09
C ASP A 534 15.23 -17.69 21.77
N LEU A 535 15.95 -16.87 22.54
CA LEU A 535 16.29 -15.49 22.15
C LEU A 535 17.04 -15.40 20.81
N ALA A 536 17.96 -16.34 20.54
CA ALA A 536 18.65 -16.43 19.26
C ALA A 536 17.74 -16.88 18.11
N ARG A 537 16.68 -17.64 18.38
CA ARG A 537 15.63 -18.00 17.39
C ARG A 537 14.72 -16.81 17.10
N GLU A 538 14.22 -16.14 18.13
CA GLU A 538 13.37 -14.94 18.01
C GLU A 538 14.05 -13.84 17.20
N THR A 539 15.31 -13.50 17.54
CA THR A 539 16.10 -12.53 16.77
C THR A 539 16.40 -13.00 15.34
N ASN A 540 16.58 -14.30 15.09
CA ASN A 540 16.71 -14.83 13.73
C ASN A 540 15.40 -14.71 12.92
N THR A 541 14.23 -14.85 13.56
CA THR A 541 12.93 -14.64 12.91
C THR A 541 12.62 -13.17 12.65
N ASP A 542 12.96 -12.26 13.57
CA ASP A 542 12.86 -10.81 13.39
C ASP A 542 13.77 -10.32 12.25
N LEU A 543 15.02 -10.79 12.19
CA LEU A 543 15.93 -10.49 11.09
C LEU A 543 15.44 -11.04 9.74
N LYS A 544 14.77 -12.20 9.73
CA LYS A 544 14.12 -12.73 8.51
C LYS A 544 12.94 -11.88 8.06
N ALA A 545 12.09 -11.44 8.97
CA ALA A 545 10.98 -10.54 8.67
C ALA A 545 11.48 -9.22 8.04
N LYS A 546 12.49 -8.60 8.67
CA LYS A 546 13.17 -7.40 8.15
C LYS A 546 13.85 -7.64 6.80
N LEU A 547 14.38 -8.84 6.55
CA LEU A 547 14.94 -9.21 5.24
C LEU A 547 13.83 -9.30 4.17
N SER A 548 12.66 -9.88 4.47
CA SER A 548 11.52 -9.88 3.55
C SER A 548 10.99 -8.47 3.29
N GLU A 549 10.80 -7.64 4.33
CA GLU A 549 10.42 -6.22 4.18
C GLU A 549 11.42 -5.45 3.29
N THR A 550 12.72 -5.66 3.50
CA THR A 550 13.79 -5.07 2.67
C THR A 550 13.71 -5.56 1.22
N SER A 551 13.37 -6.83 1.00
CA SER A 551 13.20 -7.39 -0.34
C SER A 551 11.97 -6.82 -1.07
N GLU A 552 10.85 -6.64 -0.35
CA GLU A 552 9.66 -5.97 -0.89
C GLU A 552 9.92 -4.50 -1.23
N LEU A 553 10.61 -3.77 -0.35
CA LEU A 553 11.01 -2.39 -0.60
C LEU A 553 11.91 -2.31 -1.83
N LYS A 554 12.87 -3.23 -1.99
CA LYS A 554 13.72 -3.30 -3.18
C LYS A 554 12.93 -3.61 -4.46
N ILE A 555 11.91 -4.47 -4.40
CA ILE A 555 11.01 -4.71 -5.55
C ILE A 555 10.25 -3.42 -5.90
N LYS A 556 9.64 -2.76 -4.91
CA LYS A 556 8.92 -1.49 -5.07
C LYS A 556 9.82 -0.38 -5.64
N THR A 557 11.09 -0.32 -5.24
CA THR A 557 12.07 0.61 -5.84
C THR A 557 12.35 0.27 -7.30
N LEU A 558 12.57 -1.01 -7.65
CA LEU A 558 12.80 -1.42 -9.04
C LEU A 558 11.56 -1.18 -9.94
N GLU A 559 10.35 -1.34 -9.39
CA GLU A 559 9.10 -0.96 -10.07
C GLU A 559 9.01 0.55 -10.29
N GLN A 560 9.38 1.36 -9.27
CA GLN A 560 9.44 2.82 -9.39
C GLN A 560 10.49 3.27 -10.42
N ASP A 561 11.71 2.76 -10.35
CA ASP A 561 12.80 3.05 -11.29
C ASP A 561 12.36 2.74 -12.73
N ARG A 562 11.69 1.60 -12.95
CA ARG A 562 11.10 1.24 -14.25
C ARG A 562 10.04 2.26 -14.70
N THR A 563 9.11 2.68 -13.84
CA THR A 563 8.12 3.70 -14.23
C THR A 563 8.77 5.06 -14.52
N ILE A 564 9.88 5.39 -13.84
CA ILE A 564 10.68 6.59 -14.12
C ILE A 564 11.39 6.46 -15.48
N GLU A 565 11.90 5.28 -15.84
CA GLU A 565 12.49 5.01 -17.16
C GLU A 565 11.45 5.08 -18.29
N GLU A 566 10.28 4.46 -18.11
CA GLU A 566 9.14 4.55 -19.05
C GLU A 566 8.62 6.00 -19.21
N LEU A 567 8.57 6.78 -18.12
CA LEU A 567 8.25 8.21 -18.14
C LEU A 567 9.33 9.04 -18.84
N ASN A 568 10.62 8.80 -18.56
CA ASN A 568 11.74 9.47 -19.23
C ASN A 568 11.76 9.19 -20.73
N GLU A 569 11.46 7.95 -21.15
CA GLU A 569 11.24 7.63 -22.56
C GLU A 569 10.08 8.45 -23.15
N SER A 570 8.95 8.56 -22.44
CA SER A 570 7.79 9.32 -22.89
C SER A 570 8.09 10.83 -23.02
N GLN A 571 8.80 11.41 -22.03
CA GLN A 571 9.27 12.79 -22.06
C GLN A 571 10.25 12.99 -23.21
N GLY A 572 11.23 12.11 -23.39
CA GLY A 572 12.18 12.18 -24.51
C GLY A 572 11.50 12.06 -25.87
N LYS A 573 10.39 11.33 -26.00
CA LYS A 573 9.55 11.30 -27.21
C LYS A 573 8.78 12.63 -27.39
N LEU A 574 8.23 13.18 -26.31
CA LEU A 574 7.50 14.46 -26.31
C LEU A 574 8.41 15.65 -26.64
N GLU A 575 9.61 15.73 -26.07
CA GLU A 575 10.62 16.76 -26.35
C GLU A 575 11.02 16.74 -27.84
N ARG A 576 11.20 15.55 -28.43
CA ARG A 576 11.44 15.37 -29.88
C ARG A 576 10.25 15.78 -30.75
N MET A 577 9.01 15.71 -30.25
CA MET A 577 7.82 16.22 -30.96
C MET A 577 7.72 17.75 -30.83
N LYS A 578 7.95 18.30 -29.64
CA LYS A 578 8.05 19.74 -29.36
C LYS A 578 9.11 20.40 -30.25
N GLU A 579 10.32 19.84 -30.33
CA GLU A 579 11.38 20.33 -31.23
C GLU A 579 10.92 20.39 -32.70
N LYS A 580 10.21 19.36 -33.19
CA LYS A 580 9.68 19.33 -34.56
C LYS A 580 8.63 20.41 -34.76
N ALA A 581 7.69 20.55 -33.82
CA ALA A 581 6.66 21.58 -33.84
C ALA A 581 7.26 23.00 -33.77
N GLU A 582 8.28 23.23 -32.94
CA GLU A 582 9.02 24.50 -32.89
C GLU A 582 9.78 24.80 -34.19
N LYS A 583 10.35 23.79 -34.84
CA LYS A 583 11.03 23.96 -36.14
C LYS A 583 10.02 24.31 -37.24
N GLN A 584 8.86 23.64 -37.27
CA GLN A 584 7.73 23.96 -38.16
C GLN A 584 7.12 25.34 -37.87
N LEU A 585 6.97 25.72 -36.60
CA LEU A 585 6.47 27.04 -36.22
C LEU A 585 7.47 28.14 -36.61
N ARG A 586 8.78 27.89 -36.48
CA ARG A 586 9.83 28.79 -36.96
C ARG A 586 9.82 28.95 -38.48
N SER A 587 9.67 27.87 -39.26
CA SER A 587 9.58 27.97 -40.72
C SER A 587 8.29 28.69 -41.14
N ALA A 588 7.13 28.31 -40.61
CA ALA A 588 5.85 28.95 -40.90
C ALA A 588 5.83 30.44 -40.52
N LYS A 589 6.45 30.82 -39.39
CA LYS A 589 6.62 32.23 -39.02
C LYS A 589 7.54 32.98 -39.99
N SER A 590 8.61 32.35 -40.48
CA SER A 590 9.48 32.97 -41.49
C SER A 590 8.79 33.15 -42.85
N GLU A 591 7.99 32.17 -43.28
CA GLU A 591 7.14 32.29 -44.47
C GLU A 591 6.07 33.39 -44.32
N LEU A 592 5.46 33.50 -43.14
CA LEU A 592 4.47 34.53 -42.86
C LEU A 592 5.10 35.92 -42.90
N VAL A 593 6.29 36.12 -42.32
CA VAL A 593 7.03 37.39 -42.40
C VAL A 593 7.47 37.70 -43.85
N LEU A 594 7.80 36.69 -44.66
CA LEU A 594 8.09 36.90 -46.09
C LEU A 594 6.83 37.29 -46.89
N LYS A 595 5.68 36.65 -46.62
CA LYS A 595 4.38 37.00 -47.22
C LYS A 595 3.90 38.38 -46.78
N GLU A 596 4.07 38.73 -45.51
CA GLU A 596 3.78 40.05 -44.95
C GLU A 596 4.64 41.14 -45.61
N ARG A 597 5.96 40.95 -45.66
CA ARG A 597 6.88 41.88 -46.38
C ARG A 597 6.46 42.08 -47.83
N LYS A 598 6.20 41.00 -48.56
CA LYS A 598 5.74 41.09 -49.95
C LYS A 598 4.40 41.84 -50.07
N ALA A 599 3.44 41.55 -49.18
CA ALA A 599 2.17 42.27 -49.15
C ALA A 599 2.33 43.76 -48.83
N THR A 600 3.27 44.14 -47.95
CA THR A 600 3.59 45.57 -47.71
C THR A 600 4.30 46.22 -48.90
N GLU A 601 5.18 45.49 -49.60
CA GLU A 601 5.87 45.96 -50.80
C GLU A 601 4.91 46.18 -51.96
N ASP A 602 4.00 45.23 -52.20
CA ASP A 602 2.97 45.31 -53.24
C ASP A 602 1.88 46.36 -52.88
N LYS A 603 1.61 46.59 -51.59
CA LYS A 603 0.81 47.72 -51.11
C LYS A 603 1.48 49.06 -51.37
N GLU A 604 2.79 49.19 -51.14
CA GLU A 604 3.51 50.44 -51.41
C GLU A 604 3.65 50.71 -52.91
N LYS A 605 3.85 49.67 -53.75
CA LYS A 605 3.78 49.79 -55.22
C LYS A 605 2.42 50.31 -55.68
N THR A 606 1.32 49.70 -55.20
CA THR A 606 -0.04 50.12 -55.59
C THR A 606 -0.40 51.51 -55.06
N LYS A 607 0.08 51.90 -53.87
CA LYS A 607 0.02 53.27 -53.37
C LYS A 607 0.79 54.25 -54.27
N ASN A 608 2.03 53.93 -54.65
CA ASN A 608 2.85 54.80 -55.50
C ASN A 608 2.26 54.93 -56.92
N MET A 609 1.69 53.87 -57.48
CA MET A 609 0.92 53.93 -58.73
C MET A 609 -0.33 54.81 -58.59
N LEU A 610 -1.06 54.72 -57.47
CA LEU A 610 -2.23 55.55 -57.20
C LEU A 610 -1.84 57.03 -57.03
N GLU A 611 -0.73 57.33 -56.37
CA GLU A 611 -0.18 58.68 -56.24
C GLU A 611 0.25 59.25 -57.60
N ALA A 612 0.90 58.45 -58.45
CA ALA A 612 1.25 58.81 -59.83
C ALA A 612 -0.01 59.15 -60.65
N VAL A 613 -0.99 58.24 -60.73
CA VAL A 613 -2.27 58.48 -61.44
C VAL A 613 -3.04 59.67 -60.85
N THR A 614 -2.97 59.88 -59.53
CA THR A 614 -3.56 61.08 -58.89
C THR A 614 -2.83 62.37 -59.28
N SER A 615 -1.52 62.31 -59.54
CA SER A 615 -0.74 63.45 -60.04
C SER A 615 -1.05 63.75 -61.51
N GLU A 616 -1.12 62.73 -62.38
CA GLU A 616 -1.54 62.86 -63.77
C GLU A 616 -2.97 63.43 -63.87
N MET A 617 -3.90 62.94 -63.04
CA MET A 617 -5.27 63.43 -63.00
C MET A 617 -5.35 64.89 -62.50
N LYS A 618 -4.45 65.34 -61.61
CA LYS A 618 -4.33 66.76 -61.25
C LYS A 618 -3.86 67.59 -62.45
N VAL A 619 -2.83 67.14 -63.17
CA VAL A 619 -2.30 67.81 -64.37
C VAL A 619 -3.38 67.92 -65.46
N LEU A 620 -4.06 66.82 -65.78
CA LEU A 620 -5.20 66.78 -66.71
C LEU A 620 -6.34 67.72 -66.27
N LYS A 621 -6.62 67.81 -64.98
CA LYS A 621 -7.63 68.73 -64.45
C LYS A 621 -7.22 70.20 -64.60
N THR A 622 -5.93 70.52 -64.44
CA THR A 622 -5.42 71.89 -64.69
C THR A 622 -5.40 72.24 -66.17
N THR A 623 -4.98 71.34 -67.07
CA THR A 623 -4.98 71.62 -68.52
C THR A 623 -6.41 71.74 -69.05
N LEU A 624 -7.36 70.91 -68.59
CA LEU A 624 -8.78 71.03 -68.91
C LEU A 624 -9.39 72.36 -68.42
N ALA A 625 -9.07 72.78 -67.19
CA ALA A 625 -9.53 74.07 -66.67
C ALA A 625 -8.98 75.26 -67.47
N GLU A 626 -7.76 75.14 -68.00
CA GLU A 626 -7.16 76.18 -68.84
C GLU A 626 -7.66 76.15 -70.30
N LEU A 627 -7.96 74.98 -70.87
CA LEU A 627 -8.68 74.87 -72.13
C LEU A 627 -10.06 75.53 -72.03
N ALA A 628 -10.82 75.22 -70.97
CA ALA A 628 -12.12 75.85 -70.69
C ALA A 628 -12.01 77.37 -70.41
N ARG A 629 -10.83 77.88 -70.01
CA ARG A 629 -10.53 79.32 -69.94
C ARG A 629 -10.32 79.92 -71.34
N ARG A 630 -9.49 79.28 -72.19
CA ARG A 630 -9.25 79.71 -73.58
C ARG A 630 -10.53 79.69 -74.42
N GLU A 631 -11.36 78.67 -74.25
CA GLU A 631 -12.69 78.54 -74.86
C GLU A 631 -13.59 79.73 -74.49
N ARG A 632 -13.65 80.09 -73.20
CA ARG A 632 -14.42 81.26 -72.74
C ARG A 632 -13.91 82.56 -73.37
N GLN A 633 -12.59 82.77 -73.39
CA GLN A 633 -12.00 83.94 -74.04
C GLN A 633 -12.30 84.01 -75.55
N LEU A 634 -12.40 82.87 -76.23
CA LEU A 634 -12.82 82.79 -77.63
C LEU A 634 -14.33 83.08 -77.81
N ALA A 635 -15.17 82.62 -76.89
CA ALA A 635 -16.60 82.93 -76.87
C ALA A 635 -16.86 84.42 -76.61
N ASP A 636 -16.21 85.00 -75.59
CA ASP A 636 -16.26 86.42 -75.25
C ASP A 636 -15.84 87.28 -76.46
N PHE A 637 -14.76 86.88 -77.16
CA PHE A 637 -14.30 87.55 -78.38
C PHE A 637 -15.30 87.42 -79.54
N ARG A 638 -15.85 86.23 -79.79
CA ARG A 638 -16.94 86.00 -80.77
C ARG A 638 -18.14 86.89 -80.49
N GLU A 639 -18.53 87.04 -79.21
CA GLU A 639 -19.66 87.88 -78.82
C GLU A 639 -19.39 89.37 -79.08
N VAL A 640 -18.21 89.88 -78.66
CA VAL A 640 -17.80 91.28 -78.88
C VAL A 640 -17.74 91.61 -80.38
N VAL A 641 -17.13 90.75 -81.20
CA VAL A 641 -17.05 90.96 -82.65
C VAL A 641 -18.45 90.91 -83.28
N SER A 642 -19.31 89.98 -82.88
CA SER A 642 -20.71 89.93 -83.35
C SER A 642 -21.48 91.21 -83.00
N ARG A 643 -21.29 91.74 -81.79
CA ARG A 643 -21.88 93.01 -81.32
C ARG A 643 -21.40 94.20 -82.16
N MET A 644 -20.12 94.27 -82.49
CA MET A 644 -19.54 95.33 -83.32
C MET A 644 -20.02 95.27 -84.78
N LEU A 645 -20.37 94.09 -85.29
CA LEU A 645 -20.89 93.89 -86.65
C LEU A 645 -22.41 94.04 -86.76
N GLY A 646 -23.11 94.38 -85.66
CA GLY A 646 -24.57 94.47 -85.61
C GLY A 646 -25.27 93.14 -85.93
N LEU A 647 -24.64 92.01 -85.60
CA LEU A 647 -25.23 90.68 -85.71
C LEU A 647 -26.07 90.41 -84.45
N ASP A 648 -27.17 89.67 -84.60
CA ASP A 648 -28.05 89.37 -83.47
C ASP A 648 -27.46 88.24 -82.59
N ILE A 649 -27.01 88.63 -81.40
CA ILE A 649 -26.40 87.76 -80.40
C ILE A 649 -27.43 86.81 -79.76
N ALA A 650 -28.74 87.09 -79.88
CA ALA A 650 -29.78 86.15 -79.45
C ALA A 650 -29.82 84.86 -80.30
N SER A 651 -29.15 84.83 -81.46
CA SER A 651 -28.95 83.62 -82.25
C SER A 651 -27.92 82.69 -81.60
N LEU A 652 -28.41 81.60 -80.99
CA LEU A 652 -27.60 80.61 -80.27
C LEU A 652 -26.59 79.84 -81.16
N ALA A 653 -26.59 80.07 -82.47
CA ALA A 653 -25.72 79.41 -83.44
C ALA A 653 -25.23 80.37 -84.54
N LEU A 654 -24.71 81.53 -84.16
CA LEU A 654 -24.06 82.49 -85.06
C LEU A 654 -22.87 81.83 -85.80
N PRO A 655 -22.92 81.63 -87.14
CA PRO A 655 -21.86 80.93 -87.87
C PRO A 655 -20.66 81.84 -88.12
N ASP A 656 -19.43 81.30 -88.06
CA ASP A 656 -18.22 82.11 -88.29
C ASP A 656 -18.19 82.73 -89.70
N TYR A 657 -18.80 82.08 -90.69
CA TYR A 657 -18.87 82.66 -92.04
C TYR A 657 -19.68 83.96 -92.09
N GLU A 658 -20.68 84.18 -91.21
CA GLU A 658 -21.47 85.42 -91.21
C GLU A 658 -20.71 86.60 -90.61
N ILE A 659 -19.96 86.31 -89.53
CA ILE A 659 -19.01 87.22 -88.90
C ILE A 659 -17.93 87.62 -89.93
N ILE A 660 -17.33 86.63 -90.60
CA ILE A 660 -16.31 86.81 -91.64
C ILE A 660 -16.87 87.57 -92.85
N THR A 661 -18.11 87.28 -93.29
CA THR A 661 -18.73 87.97 -94.43
C THR A 661 -19.06 89.43 -94.12
N ARG A 662 -19.52 89.78 -92.91
CA ARG A 662 -19.71 91.19 -92.54
C ARG A 662 -18.38 91.94 -92.33
N LEU A 663 -17.36 91.29 -91.77
CA LEU A 663 -16.00 91.84 -91.72
C LEU A 663 -15.45 92.10 -93.13
N ASN A 664 -15.59 91.13 -94.04
CA ASN A 664 -15.21 91.31 -95.44
C ASN A 664 -16.00 92.44 -96.10
N GLY A 665 -17.31 92.57 -95.83
CA GLY A 665 -18.12 93.70 -96.31
C GLY A 665 -17.58 95.06 -95.88
N LEU A 666 -17.23 95.21 -94.59
CA LEU A 666 -16.60 96.41 -94.05
C LEU A 666 -15.22 96.69 -94.65
N ILE A 667 -14.39 95.66 -94.82
CA ILE A 667 -13.07 95.76 -95.45
C ILE A 667 -13.19 96.21 -96.91
N HIS A 668 -14.12 95.63 -97.69
CA HIS A 668 -14.35 96.01 -99.08
C HIS A 668 -14.91 97.45 -99.19
N SER A 669 -15.79 97.88 -98.26
CA SER A 669 -16.30 99.26 -98.26
C SER A 669 -15.26 100.34 -97.93
N HIS A 670 -14.10 99.96 -97.38
CA HIS A 670 -13.01 100.90 -97.05
C HIS A 670 -11.79 100.79 -97.98
N GLN A 671 -11.74 99.84 -98.92
CA GLN A 671 -10.59 99.61 -99.81
C GLN A 671 -10.50 100.52 -101.05
N HIS A 672 -11.03 101.75 -100.99
CA HIS A 672 -10.83 102.74 -102.06
C HIS A 672 -9.59 103.64 -101.89
N HIS A 673 -8.88 103.56 -100.75
CA HIS A 673 -7.61 104.25 -100.56
C HIS A 673 -6.56 103.42 -99.80
N PHE A 674 -5.29 103.67 -100.16
CA PHE A 674 -4.03 103.16 -99.62
C PHE A 674 -3.47 101.82 -100.13
N PHE A 675 -2.14 101.78 -100.15
CA PHE A 675 -1.26 100.87 -100.89
C PHE A 675 -0.81 99.67 -100.04
N PRO A 676 -0.27 98.59 -100.65
CA PRO A 676 0.02 97.34 -99.95
C PRO A 676 1.12 97.47 -98.89
N CYS A 677 0.85 96.92 -97.70
CA CYS A 677 1.82 96.79 -96.62
C CYS A 677 2.56 95.45 -96.71
N VAL A 678 3.85 95.44 -96.37
CA VAL A 678 4.71 94.24 -96.39
C VAL A 678 4.61 93.51 -95.06
N CYS A 679 4.22 92.23 -95.08
CA CYS A 679 4.34 91.35 -93.91
C CYS A 679 5.73 90.69 -93.90
N LEU A 680 6.45 90.90 -92.80
CA LEU A 680 7.74 90.27 -92.51
C LEU A 680 7.57 88.80 -92.06
N LYS A 681 8.67 88.05 -92.15
CA LYS A 681 8.80 86.68 -91.65
C LYS A 681 9.29 86.65 -90.20
N ASP A 682 9.24 85.44 -89.64
CA ASP A 682 10.00 84.97 -88.47
C ASP A 682 9.53 85.59 -87.13
N VAL A 683 9.75 84.97 -85.96
CA VAL A 683 10.64 83.86 -85.60
C VAL A 683 9.87 82.76 -84.86
N ALA A 684 10.26 81.50 -85.07
CA ALA A 684 9.87 80.38 -84.19
C ALA A 684 11.02 80.04 -83.23
N THR A 685 10.73 79.99 -81.92
CA THR A 685 11.66 79.53 -80.87
C THR A 685 10.95 78.64 -79.86
N THR A 686 11.16 77.34 -79.99
CA THR A 686 11.28 76.42 -78.83
C THR A 686 12.57 76.77 -78.07
N PRO A 687 12.64 76.55 -76.74
CA PRO A 687 13.16 75.24 -76.30
C PRO A 687 12.55 74.66 -75.00
N GLU A 688 12.74 73.35 -74.86
CA GLU A 688 13.01 72.61 -73.61
C GLU A 688 11.98 72.61 -72.45
N GLU A 689 11.39 71.43 -72.22
CA GLU A 689 10.94 70.93 -70.91
C GLU A 689 11.66 69.58 -70.64
N GLN A 690 11.71 69.15 -69.36
CA GLN A 690 12.45 67.96 -68.88
C GLN A 690 11.55 66.73 -68.68
#